data_AF-A0A654A5E0-F1
#
_entry.id   AF-A0A654A5E0-F1
#
_cell.length_a   1.000
_cell.length_b   1.000
_cell.length_c   1.000
_cell.angle_alpha   90.00
_cell.angle_beta   90.00
_cell.angle_gamma   90.00
#
_symmetry.space_group_name_H-M   'P 1'
#
loop_
_entity.id
_entity.type
_entity.pdbx_description
1 polymer ?
#
loop_
_entity_poly.entity_id
_entity_poly.type
_entity_poly.pdbx_seq_one_letter_code
_entity_poly.pdbx_strand_id
1 'polypeptide(L)'
;MTQPLTAAATEGNARLPRIALVGVHGFGERHLENLGRLSATGALELVAVADPHPPAKGALGPDVNVFASLEELLAGGSAPDVVIISTPIQTHAPLALAALKSGAHVYLEKPPVASMAQFEDLLAAAASAGRLVQVGFQSLGSLALPAIEAMVASGEIGDVRGISATGQWLRNKAYFKRSRWAGRRSLNGTDVVDGVATNALAHAVATGLRLAGARTVADVESVETDLYRANDTESDDTSVVRVRIAGGTGFGGGTGSAGSTVLTCALTLCAPAQSAPSVTVYGTLGQLTLFYTEDRLEITSPQGTRTETFGRTDLLENLLAARTEDDLLSPLSGSGAYVSVLEAIRTAEAPRQIPPEFITWEGEGDAAHPVVHGIDSLIRRAALGQATFAELGAPWTVSGEPSLNTNGTLDINGITVATLQNGSRIRPASSPRPYLHPVRTLAGTVVTDHIPEDHVWHLGVGVALQDVDGINFWGGRTYTRDAGAYVWRKDHGRIVTESAEHHDGHRREQLSWLGPDGTPVLREQREWRWSAVGPSGWKLTLDFTLASATGRPVLLASPGSNGRPQGGYGGFFWRLPKVGDATIWTPEARGEDAVHGTVAPWLAWSGTFDAGTTGPASVAGDPGLGHPATLVFLASPQAPDPWFVRHSGYPGVGLSLAWDAPVTTEPGRPVHRTVTVLVMDGFLATQDIEQLITTLGEPA
;
A
#
# COMPACT_ATOMS: atom_id res chain seq x y z
N MET A 1 -5.57 -22.40 -52.77
CA MET A 1 -4.99 -23.72 -53.08
C MET A 1 -3.67 -23.82 -52.33
N THR A 2 -3.74 -24.34 -51.12
CA THR A 2 -2.62 -24.44 -50.17
C THR A 2 -2.23 -25.90 -50.08
N GLN A 3 -1.01 -26.24 -50.51
CA GLN A 3 -0.42 -27.56 -50.29
C GLN A 3 -0.07 -27.72 -48.81
N PRO A 4 -0.28 -28.91 -48.22
CA PRO A 4 0.16 -29.21 -46.87
C PRO A 4 1.66 -29.57 -46.87
N LEU A 5 2.42 -28.93 -45.99
CA LEU A 5 3.78 -29.38 -45.64
C LEU A 5 3.65 -30.65 -44.78
N THR A 6 4.00 -31.78 -45.38
CA THR A 6 4.13 -33.08 -44.70
C THR A 6 5.24 -33.02 -43.66
N ALA A 7 4.86 -33.24 -42.40
CA ALA A 7 5.79 -33.46 -41.30
C ALA A 7 6.54 -34.78 -41.51
N ALA A 8 7.87 -34.72 -41.55
CA ALA A 8 8.71 -35.89 -41.43
C ALA A 8 8.78 -36.26 -39.94
N ALA A 9 8.06 -37.32 -39.57
CA ALA A 9 8.10 -37.92 -38.25
C ALA A 9 9.42 -38.67 -38.06
N THR A 10 10.20 -38.28 -37.05
CA THR A 10 11.14 -39.18 -36.38
C THR A 10 10.44 -39.71 -35.12
N GLU A 11 9.67 -40.78 -35.29
CA GLU A 11 9.10 -41.58 -34.19
C GLU A 11 10.21 -42.38 -33.52
N GLY A 12 10.91 -41.74 -32.59
CA GLY A 12 11.48 -42.45 -31.45
C GLY A 12 10.37 -42.63 -30.43
N ASN A 13 10.09 -43.86 -30.01
CA ASN A 13 9.09 -44.21 -29.01
C ASN A 13 9.49 -43.62 -27.63
N ALA A 14 9.30 -42.31 -27.45
CA ALA A 14 9.63 -41.62 -26.21
C ALA A 14 8.64 -42.07 -25.13
N ARG A 15 9.16 -42.73 -24.10
CA ARG A 15 8.37 -43.16 -22.94
C ARG A 15 7.70 -41.92 -22.32
N LEU A 16 6.39 -42.01 -22.03
CA LEU A 16 5.65 -40.93 -21.38
C LEU A 16 6.31 -40.51 -20.05
N PRO A 17 6.37 -39.22 -19.71
CA PRO A 17 6.86 -38.76 -18.41
C PRO A 17 6.10 -39.43 -17.26
N ARG A 18 6.83 -40.01 -16.31
CA ARG A 18 6.27 -40.67 -15.12
C ARG A 18 6.21 -39.69 -13.96
N ILE A 19 5.04 -39.52 -13.39
CA ILE A 19 4.79 -38.55 -12.33
C ILE A 19 4.44 -39.26 -11.03
N ALA A 20 5.00 -38.76 -9.93
CA ALA A 20 4.55 -39.10 -8.58
C ALA A 20 3.95 -37.87 -7.89
N LEU A 21 2.88 -38.04 -7.13
CA LEU A 21 2.28 -36.99 -6.30
C LEU A 21 2.45 -37.31 -4.82
N VAL A 22 3.03 -36.37 -4.07
CA VAL A 22 3.19 -36.43 -2.61
C VAL A 22 2.25 -35.41 -1.96
N GLY A 23 1.32 -35.88 -1.13
CA GLY A 23 0.20 -35.08 -0.61
C GLY A 23 -0.97 -35.08 -1.58
N VAL A 24 -1.98 -35.92 -1.33
CA VAL A 24 -3.12 -36.14 -2.25
C VAL A 24 -4.41 -35.45 -1.83
N HIS A 25 -4.43 -34.85 -0.63
CA HIS A 25 -5.60 -34.16 -0.07
C HIS A 25 -5.49 -32.65 -0.21
N GLY A 26 -6.61 -31.94 -0.04
CA GLY A 26 -6.62 -30.48 -0.10
C GLY A 26 -6.24 -29.99 -1.49
N PHE A 27 -5.11 -29.29 -1.64
CA PHE A 27 -4.64 -28.87 -2.97
C PHE A 27 -4.13 -30.04 -3.83
N GLY A 28 -3.74 -31.16 -3.21
CA GLY A 28 -3.37 -32.38 -3.93
C GLY A 28 -4.50 -32.94 -4.80
N GLU A 29 -5.76 -32.70 -4.43
CA GLU A 29 -6.93 -33.09 -5.23
C GLU A 29 -6.96 -32.35 -6.58
N ARG A 30 -6.56 -31.08 -6.60
CA ARG A 30 -6.44 -30.31 -7.85
C ARG A 30 -5.32 -30.83 -8.74
N HIS A 31 -4.22 -31.27 -8.13
CA HIS A 31 -3.15 -31.96 -8.86
C HIS A 31 -3.64 -33.29 -9.44
N LEU A 32 -4.41 -34.09 -8.69
CA LEU A 32 -5.02 -35.33 -9.22
C LEU A 32 -5.98 -35.06 -10.38
N GLU A 33 -6.83 -34.04 -10.28
CA GLU A 33 -7.71 -33.61 -11.38
C GLU A 33 -6.90 -33.26 -12.64
N ASN A 34 -5.83 -32.47 -12.48
CA ASN A 34 -4.97 -32.06 -13.59
C ASN A 34 -4.17 -33.22 -14.18
N LEU A 35 -3.61 -34.09 -13.33
CA LEU A 35 -2.93 -35.31 -13.75
C LEU A 35 -3.87 -36.25 -14.51
N GLY A 36 -5.13 -36.36 -14.08
CA GLY A 36 -6.16 -37.12 -14.79
C GLY A 36 -6.43 -36.55 -16.19
N ARG A 37 -6.59 -35.22 -16.29
CA ARG A 37 -6.75 -34.51 -17.57
C ARG A 37 -5.56 -34.79 -18.51
N LEU A 38 -4.33 -34.68 -18.01
CA LEU A 38 -3.11 -34.86 -18.80
C LEU A 38 -2.84 -36.34 -19.14
N SER A 39 -3.19 -37.27 -18.26
CA SER A 39 -3.10 -38.71 -18.56
C SER A 39 -4.09 -39.10 -19.65
N ALA A 40 -5.31 -38.54 -19.63
CA ALA A 40 -6.34 -38.80 -20.62
C ALA A 40 -5.95 -38.32 -22.03
N THR A 41 -5.08 -37.31 -22.16
CA THR A 41 -4.52 -36.85 -23.43
C THR A 41 -3.23 -37.55 -23.83
N GLY A 42 -2.73 -38.48 -23.01
CA GLY A 42 -1.46 -39.17 -23.24
C GLY A 42 -0.23 -38.28 -23.07
N ALA A 43 -0.32 -37.21 -22.28
CA ALA A 43 0.80 -36.30 -22.03
C ALA A 43 1.77 -36.82 -20.95
N LEU A 44 1.30 -37.65 -20.03
CA LEU A 44 2.06 -38.20 -18.90
C LEU A 44 1.42 -39.49 -18.35
N GLU A 45 2.14 -40.16 -17.45
CA GLU A 45 1.65 -41.31 -16.67
C GLU A 45 1.78 -41.01 -15.16
N LEU A 46 0.67 -41.06 -14.41
CA LEU A 46 0.72 -41.07 -12.94
C LEU A 46 1.07 -42.47 -12.45
N VAL A 47 2.26 -42.65 -11.86
CA VAL A 47 2.77 -43.99 -11.50
C VAL A 47 2.66 -44.32 -10.02
N ALA A 48 2.63 -43.28 -9.18
CA ALA A 48 2.57 -43.44 -7.75
C ALA A 48 2.02 -42.20 -7.04
N VAL A 49 1.43 -42.43 -5.88
CA VAL A 49 1.12 -41.38 -4.91
C VAL A 49 1.72 -41.74 -3.55
N ALA A 50 2.04 -40.73 -2.76
CA ALA A 50 2.48 -40.89 -1.38
C ALA A 50 1.71 -39.96 -0.44
N ASP A 51 1.04 -40.53 0.55
CA ASP A 51 0.36 -39.77 1.60
C ASP A 51 0.24 -40.62 2.88
N PRO A 52 0.55 -40.08 4.08
CA PRO A 52 0.31 -40.78 5.35
C PRO A 52 -1.16 -41.17 5.56
N HIS A 53 -2.08 -40.46 4.90
CA HIS A 53 -3.48 -40.83 4.80
C HIS A 53 -3.78 -41.25 3.35
N PRO A 54 -3.79 -42.56 3.04
CA PRO A 54 -3.94 -43.01 1.66
C PRO A 54 -5.30 -42.58 1.08
N PRO A 55 -5.39 -42.36 -0.24
CA PRO A 55 -6.65 -42.05 -0.90
C PRO A 55 -7.67 -43.18 -0.74
N ALA A 56 -8.95 -42.85 -0.91
CA ALA A 56 -10.02 -43.85 -0.84
C ALA A 56 -9.78 -44.99 -1.85
N LYS A 57 -10.11 -46.22 -1.46
CA LYS A 57 -9.92 -47.40 -2.32
C LYS A 57 -10.67 -47.23 -3.64
N GLY A 58 -9.95 -47.34 -4.76
CA GLY A 58 -10.51 -47.19 -6.11
C GLY A 58 -10.60 -45.74 -6.61
N ALA A 59 -10.12 -44.75 -5.83
CA ALA A 59 -10.06 -43.35 -6.28
C ALA A 59 -9.00 -43.12 -7.37
N LEU A 60 -8.02 -44.01 -7.48
CA LEU A 60 -6.93 -43.95 -8.46
C LEU A 60 -7.01 -45.14 -9.42
N GLY A 61 -6.38 -45.00 -10.59
CA GLY A 61 -6.26 -46.08 -11.56
C GLY A 61 -5.53 -47.32 -10.99
N PRO A 62 -5.81 -48.52 -11.51
CA PRO A 62 -5.27 -49.77 -10.96
C PRO A 62 -3.73 -49.86 -11.03
N ASP A 63 -3.11 -49.10 -11.93
CA ASP A 63 -1.66 -49.09 -12.15
C ASP A 63 -0.94 -48.04 -11.28
N VAL A 64 -1.66 -47.25 -10.49
CA VAL A 64 -1.09 -46.23 -9.60
C VAL A 64 -0.74 -46.86 -8.25
N ASN A 65 0.55 -46.90 -7.93
CA ASN A 65 1.02 -47.39 -6.64
C ASN A 65 0.74 -46.40 -5.52
N VAL A 66 0.36 -46.88 -4.34
CA VAL A 66 0.06 -46.04 -3.17
C VAL A 66 1.04 -46.35 -2.05
N PHE A 67 1.76 -45.33 -1.58
CA PHE A 67 2.75 -45.41 -0.51
C PHE A 67 2.38 -44.50 0.66
N ALA A 68 2.92 -44.76 1.85
CA ALA A 68 2.71 -43.90 3.01
C ALA A 68 3.66 -42.68 3.03
N SER A 69 4.79 -42.76 2.30
CA SER A 69 5.80 -41.70 2.25
C SER A 69 6.56 -41.68 0.93
N LEU A 70 7.21 -40.54 0.64
CA LEU A 70 8.11 -40.41 -0.52
C LEU A 70 9.30 -41.37 -0.42
N GLU A 71 9.83 -41.61 0.78
CA GLU A 71 10.94 -42.54 1.00
C GLU A 71 10.56 -43.96 0.57
N GLU A 72 9.40 -44.45 1.00
CA GLU A 72 8.88 -45.76 0.59
C GLU A 72 8.62 -45.83 -0.92
N LEU A 73 8.07 -44.77 -1.51
CA LEU A 73 7.82 -44.67 -2.94
C LEU A 73 9.12 -44.80 -3.75
N LEU A 74 10.17 -44.08 -3.32
CA LEU A 74 11.48 -44.12 -3.99
C LEU A 74 12.16 -45.48 -3.78
N ALA A 75 12.10 -46.06 -2.58
CA ALA A 75 12.64 -47.38 -2.27
C ALA A 75 11.90 -48.51 -3.02
N GLY A 76 10.60 -48.32 -3.30
CA GLY A 76 9.77 -49.25 -4.07
C GLY A 76 10.10 -49.31 -5.56
N GLY A 77 11.03 -48.47 -6.05
CA GLY A 77 11.49 -48.51 -7.44
C GLY A 77 10.53 -47.89 -8.45
N SER A 78 9.59 -47.04 -8.02
CA SER A 78 8.64 -46.37 -8.94
C SER A 78 9.32 -45.47 -9.98
N ALA A 79 10.53 -44.96 -9.67
CA ALA A 79 11.40 -44.17 -10.54
C ALA A 79 10.66 -43.06 -11.33
N PRO A 80 10.04 -42.09 -10.65
CA PRO A 80 9.36 -40.97 -11.32
C PRO A 80 10.36 -40.02 -11.99
N ASP A 81 9.97 -39.47 -13.14
CA ASP A 81 10.69 -38.40 -13.83
C ASP A 81 10.42 -37.03 -13.19
N VAL A 82 9.20 -36.85 -12.63
CA VAL A 82 8.77 -35.66 -11.89
C VAL A 82 8.10 -36.07 -10.58
N VAL A 83 8.46 -35.40 -9.47
CA VAL A 83 7.75 -35.50 -8.19
C VAL A 83 7.03 -34.18 -7.92
N ILE A 84 5.71 -34.24 -7.77
CA ILE A 84 4.87 -33.12 -7.32
C ILE A 84 4.76 -33.19 -5.81
N ILE A 85 5.11 -32.11 -5.11
CA ILE A 85 5.04 -31.99 -3.66
C ILE A 85 3.95 -30.97 -3.33
N SER A 86 2.82 -31.47 -2.83
CA SER A 86 1.64 -30.70 -2.41
C SER A 86 1.31 -30.99 -0.94
N THR A 87 2.32 -30.86 -0.08
CA THR A 87 2.26 -31.18 1.35
C THR A 87 2.20 -29.91 2.22
N PRO A 88 2.06 -30.00 3.55
CA PRO A 88 2.30 -28.85 4.42
C PRO A 88 3.70 -28.26 4.21
N ILE A 89 3.82 -26.92 4.25
CA ILE A 89 5.06 -26.20 3.89
C ILE A 89 6.30 -26.68 4.66
N GLN A 90 6.16 -27.03 5.95
CA GLN A 90 7.28 -27.47 6.78
C GLN A 90 7.92 -28.78 6.30
N THR A 91 7.25 -29.54 5.42
CA THR A 91 7.79 -30.76 4.82
C THR A 91 8.35 -30.54 3.42
N HIS A 92 8.22 -29.35 2.83
CA HIS A 92 8.66 -29.07 1.45
C HIS A 92 10.14 -29.32 1.24
N ALA A 93 11.00 -28.63 2.00
CA ALA A 93 12.45 -28.74 1.85
C ALA A 93 12.97 -30.19 1.96
N PRO A 94 12.69 -30.97 3.03
CA PRO A 94 13.19 -32.34 3.12
C PRO A 94 12.67 -33.25 2.01
N LEU A 95 11.40 -33.11 1.59
CA LEU A 95 10.84 -33.91 0.50
C LEU A 95 11.44 -33.53 -0.86
N ALA A 96 11.63 -32.24 -1.12
CA ALA A 96 12.21 -31.76 -2.37
C ALA A 96 13.68 -32.18 -2.50
N LEU A 97 14.46 -32.09 -1.43
CA LEU A 97 15.83 -32.60 -1.38
C LEU A 97 15.89 -34.11 -1.68
N ALA A 98 14.98 -34.90 -1.11
CA ALA A 98 14.91 -36.35 -1.38
C ALA A 98 14.55 -36.66 -2.85
N ALA A 99 13.61 -35.92 -3.44
CA ALA A 99 13.23 -36.06 -4.85
C ALA A 99 14.37 -35.65 -5.80
N LEU A 100 15.08 -34.56 -5.52
CA LEU A 100 16.22 -34.13 -6.33
C LEU A 100 17.36 -35.17 -6.26
N LYS A 101 17.60 -35.74 -5.08
CA LYS A 101 18.61 -36.79 -4.88
C LYS A 101 18.30 -38.08 -5.66
N SER A 102 17.02 -38.39 -5.90
CA SER A 102 16.65 -39.54 -6.74
C SER A 102 16.81 -39.25 -8.24
N GLY A 103 17.10 -37.99 -8.61
CA GLY A 103 17.24 -37.56 -9.99
C GLY A 103 15.93 -37.13 -10.64
N ALA A 104 14.85 -36.93 -9.88
CA ALA A 104 13.60 -36.41 -10.42
C ALA A 104 13.65 -34.88 -10.57
N HIS A 105 12.90 -34.36 -11.54
CA HIS A 105 12.47 -32.96 -11.52
C HIS A 105 11.41 -32.76 -10.43
N VAL A 106 11.29 -31.53 -9.93
CA VAL A 106 10.35 -31.24 -8.83
C VAL A 106 9.35 -30.20 -9.26
N TYR A 107 8.08 -30.46 -8.99
CA TYR A 107 7.05 -29.44 -8.88
C TYR A 107 6.76 -29.22 -7.41
N LEU A 108 7.04 -28.04 -6.89
CA LEU A 108 6.95 -27.73 -5.46
C LEU A 108 5.85 -26.71 -5.22
N GLU A 109 4.82 -27.07 -4.45
CA GLU A 109 3.77 -26.10 -4.12
C GLU A 109 4.31 -24.87 -3.39
N LYS A 110 3.55 -23.79 -3.50
CA LYS A 110 3.89 -22.53 -2.83
C LYS A 110 3.49 -22.56 -1.34
N PRO A 111 4.23 -21.84 -0.47
CA PRO A 111 5.59 -21.34 -0.69
C PRO A 111 6.60 -22.47 -0.87
N PRO A 112 7.70 -22.24 -1.62
CA PRO A 112 8.67 -23.29 -1.88
C PRO A 112 9.34 -23.81 -0.60
N VAL A 113 9.61 -22.92 0.37
CA VAL A 113 10.26 -23.25 1.64
C VAL A 113 9.79 -22.32 2.76
N ALA A 114 10.11 -22.67 4.01
CA ALA A 114 9.73 -21.90 5.19
C ALA A 114 10.83 -20.94 5.71
N SER A 115 12.05 -20.96 5.15
CA SER A 115 13.13 -20.04 5.53
C SER A 115 14.15 -19.82 4.39
N MET A 116 14.92 -18.73 4.48
CA MET A 116 16.01 -18.47 3.52
C MET A 116 17.07 -19.57 3.51
N ALA A 117 17.42 -20.13 4.67
CA ALA A 117 18.40 -21.22 4.73
C ALA A 117 17.94 -22.46 3.94
N GLN A 118 16.66 -22.85 4.08
CA GLN A 118 16.10 -23.95 3.30
C GLN A 118 16.07 -23.65 1.80
N PHE A 119 15.89 -22.39 1.42
CA PHE A 119 15.91 -21.97 0.02
C PHE A 119 17.30 -22.15 -0.59
N GLU A 120 18.34 -21.70 0.11
CA GLU A 120 19.74 -21.84 -0.30
C GLU A 120 20.14 -23.31 -0.43
N ASP A 121 19.78 -24.14 0.54
CA ASP A 121 20.00 -25.60 0.49
C ASP A 121 19.33 -26.23 -0.74
N LEU A 122 18.10 -25.84 -1.02
CA LEU A 122 17.33 -26.40 -2.13
C LEU A 122 17.86 -25.94 -3.49
N LEU A 123 18.29 -24.69 -3.62
CA LEU A 123 18.96 -24.18 -4.82
C LEU A 123 20.25 -24.94 -5.11
N ALA A 124 21.09 -25.13 -4.08
CA ALA A 124 22.33 -25.88 -4.21
C ALA A 124 22.08 -27.34 -4.62
N ALA A 125 21.07 -27.98 -4.05
CA ALA A 125 20.69 -29.34 -4.40
C ALA A 125 20.17 -29.46 -5.83
N ALA A 126 19.32 -28.53 -6.28
CA ALA A 126 18.78 -28.52 -7.63
C ALA A 126 19.90 -28.36 -8.68
N ALA A 127 20.81 -27.41 -8.45
CA ALA A 127 21.98 -27.17 -9.29
C ALA A 127 22.91 -28.39 -9.31
N SER A 128 23.21 -28.99 -8.15
CA SER A 128 24.08 -30.18 -8.06
C SER A 128 23.48 -31.40 -8.74
N ALA A 129 22.15 -31.55 -8.72
CA ALA A 129 21.46 -32.66 -9.37
C ALA A 129 21.24 -32.42 -10.88
N GLY A 130 21.41 -31.19 -11.36
CA GLY A 130 21.04 -30.79 -12.72
C GLY A 130 19.54 -30.94 -12.99
N ARG A 131 18.70 -30.68 -11.98
CA ARG A 131 17.25 -30.90 -12.05
C ARG A 131 16.46 -29.62 -11.88
N LEU A 132 15.50 -29.45 -12.77
CA LEU A 132 14.50 -28.38 -12.77
C LEU A 132 13.57 -28.45 -11.54
N VAL A 133 13.29 -27.28 -10.96
CA VAL A 133 12.30 -27.11 -9.89
C VAL A 133 11.32 -26.01 -10.29
N GLN A 134 10.06 -26.39 -10.51
CA GLN A 134 8.95 -25.47 -10.75
C GLN A 134 8.21 -25.19 -9.44
N VAL A 135 8.09 -23.93 -9.05
CA VAL A 135 7.33 -23.52 -7.87
C VAL A 135 5.88 -23.21 -8.26
N GLY A 136 4.91 -23.67 -7.46
CA GLY A 136 3.46 -23.62 -7.72
C GLY A 136 2.81 -22.23 -7.72
N PHE A 137 3.51 -21.16 -8.08
CA PHE A 137 2.92 -19.83 -8.27
C PHE A 137 2.14 -19.74 -9.60
N GLN A 138 0.97 -20.40 -9.70
CA GLN A 138 0.13 -20.45 -10.91
C GLN A 138 -0.12 -19.09 -11.58
N SER A 139 -0.19 -18.01 -10.80
CA SER A 139 -0.36 -16.65 -11.32
C SER A 139 0.77 -16.21 -12.26
N LEU A 140 1.97 -16.77 -12.12
CA LEU A 140 3.11 -16.53 -13.00
C LEU A 140 2.95 -17.19 -14.38
N GLY A 141 1.99 -18.10 -14.55
CA GLY A 141 1.62 -18.67 -15.84
C GLY A 141 0.69 -17.78 -16.67
N SER A 142 0.24 -16.64 -16.14
CA SER A 142 -0.71 -15.75 -16.82
C SER A 142 -0.07 -15.08 -18.04
N LEU A 143 -0.73 -15.16 -19.20
CA LEU A 143 -0.30 -14.46 -20.41
C LEU A 143 -0.52 -12.93 -20.33
N ALA A 144 -1.20 -12.44 -19.29
CA ALA A 144 -1.30 -11.02 -19.01
C ALA A 144 0.04 -10.40 -18.59
N LEU A 145 0.95 -11.19 -17.98
CA LEU A 145 2.25 -10.69 -17.51
C LEU A 145 3.14 -10.16 -18.64
N PRO A 146 3.44 -10.94 -19.71
CA PRO A 146 4.19 -10.41 -20.85
C PRO A 146 3.43 -9.29 -21.58
N ALA A 147 2.09 -9.30 -21.58
CA ALA A 147 1.31 -8.20 -22.15
C ALA A 147 1.50 -6.89 -21.37
N ILE A 148 1.48 -6.94 -20.03
CA ILE A 148 1.77 -5.78 -19.16
C ILE A 148 3.19 -5.27 -19.43
N GLU A 149 4.18 -6.16 -19.53
CA GLU A 149 5.56 -5.78 -19.84
C GLU A 149 5.65 -5.05 -21.19
N ALA A 150 4.95 -5.55 -22.21
CA ALA A 150 4.90 -4.90 -23.52
C ALA A 150 4.20 -3.53 -23.48
N MET A 151 3.11 -3.39 -22.73
CA MET A 151 2.38 -2.11 -22.56
C MET A 151 3.20 -1.06 -21.80
N VAL A 152 3.97 -1.49 -20.79
CA VAL A 152 4.90 -0.58 -20.10
C VAL A 152 6.04 -0.19 -21.04
N ALA A 153 6.64 -1.14 -21.75
CA ALA A 153 7.74 -0.87 -22.67
C ALA A 153 7.33 0.03 -23.86
N SER A 154 6.06 -0.04 -24.30
CA SER A 154 5.53 0.84 -25.35
C SER A 154 5.21 2.26 -24.85
N GLY A 155 5.23 2.48 -23.53
CA GLY A 155 4.89 3.76 -22.91
C GLY A 155 3.38 4.03 -22.81
N GLU A 156 2.53 3.02 -22.94
CA GLU A 156 1.05 3.18 -22.93
C GLU A 156 0.54 3.87 -21.66
N ILE A 157 1.19 3.61 -20.52
CA ILE A 157 0.90 4.27 -19.23
C ILE A 157 1.95 5.32 -18.83
N GLY A 158 2.90 5.65 -19.71
CA GLY A 158 4.03 6.53 -19.42
C GLY A 158 5.03 5.94 -18.41
N ASP A 159 5.70 6.79 -17.63
CA ASP A 159 6.71 6.37 -16.65
C ASP A 159 6.05 5.67 -15.47
N VAL A 160 6.59 4.51 -15.08
CA VAL A 160 6.12 3.79 -13.89
C VAL A 160 6.48 4.55 -12.62
N ARG A 161 5.49 4.71 -11.73
CA ARG A 161 5.60 5.44 -10.45
C ARG A 161 5.55 4.51 -9.23
N GLY A 162 5.15 3.26 -9.41
CA GLY A 162 5.07 2.26 -8.35
C GLY A 162 4.18 1.10 -8.70
N ILE A 163 4.22 0.08 -7.85
CA ILE A 163 3.45 -1.15 -8.02
C ILE A 163 2.80 -1.50 -6.68
N SER A 164 1.58 -2.00 -6.70
CA SER A 164 0.93 -2.53 -5.52
C SER A 164 0.33 -3.90 -5.76
N ALA A 165 0.33 -4.74 -4.74
CA ALA A 165 -0.48 -5.95 -4.68
C ALA A 165 -1.56 -5.73 -3.61
N THR A 166 -2.83 -5.94 -3.95
CA THR A 166 -3.94 -5.79 -3.02
C THR A 166 -4.78 -7.06 -2.96
N GLY A 167 -5.26 -7.39 -1.77
CA GLY A 167 -6.15 -8.53 -1.59
C GLY A 167 -7.02 -8.33 -0.36
N GLN A 168 -8.33 -8.33 -0.60
CA GLN A 168 -9.35 -8.19 0.44
C GLN A 168 -10.18 -9.46 0.41
N TRP A 169 -9.70 -10.45 1.16
CA TRP A 169 -10.37 -11.73 1.30
C TRP A 169 -11.07 -11.82 2.64
N LEU A 170 -12.01 -12.76 2.69
CA LEU A 170 -12.73 -13.14 3.89
C LEU A 170 -12.36 -14.59 4.20
N ARG A 171 -11.82 -14.83 5.40
CA ARG A 171 -11.53 -16.18 5.90
C ARG A 171 -12.18 -16.38 7.26
N ASN A 172 -12.97 -17.46 7.36
CA ASN A 172 -13.70 -17.84 8.55
C ASN A 172 -12.91 -18.80 9.44
N LYS A 173 -13.47 -19.15 10.59
CA LYS A 173 -12.87 -20.11 11.53
C LYS A 173 -12.63 -21.48 10.89
N ALA A 174 -13.49 -21.95 9.98
CA ALA A 174 -13.28 -23.22 9.26
C ALA A 174 -11.95 -23.22 8.50
N TYR A 175 -11.61 -22.10 7.84
CA TYR A 175 -10.33 -21.96 7.13
C TYR A 175 -9.14 -22.20 8.06
N PHE A 176 -9.12 -21.62 9.27
CA PHE A 176 -8.02 -21.80 10.21
C PHE A 176 -8.06 -23.14 10.97
N LYS A 177 -9.16 -23.90 10.89
CA LYS A 177 -9.27 -25.27 11.43
C LYS A 177 -8.94 -26.37 10.43
N ARG A 178 -8.75 -26.02 9.14
CA ARG A 178 -8.53 -26.99 8.04
C ARG A 178 -7.34 -27.92 8.27
N SER A 179 -6.34 -27.47 9.04
CA SER A 179 -5.13 -28.24 9.35
C SER A 179 -4.49 -27.74 10.64
N ARG A 180 -3.61 -28.55 11.23
CA ARG A 180 -2.87 -28.19 12.45
C ARG A 180 -1.85 -27.06 12.26
N TRP A 181 -1.48 -26.76 11.02
CA TRP A 181 -0.49 -25.74 10.67
C TRP A 181 -1.14 -24.42 10.25
N ALA A 182 -2.47 -24.39 10.08
CA ALA A 182 -3.18 -23.22 9.62
C ALA A 182 -3.07 -22.04 10.61
N GLY A 183 -2.67 -20.87 10.13
CA GLY A 183 -2.44 -19.66 10.92
C GLY A 183 -1.23 -19.75 11.87
N ARG A 184 -0.38 -20.78 11.76
CA ARG A 184 0.78 -20.99 12.65
C ARG A 184 2.03 -20.31 12.10
N ARG A 185 2.87 -19.78 12.99
CA ARG A 185 4.24 -19.37 12.64
C ARG A 185 5.18 -20.57 12.69
N SER A 186 4.98 -21.44 13.67
CA SER A 186 5.73 -22.68 13.83
C SER A 186 4.86 -23.84 14.31
N LEU A 187 5.28 -25.06 13.97
CA LEU A 187 4.67 -26.30 14.42
C LEU A 187 5.77 -27.29 14.80
N ASN A 188 5.75 -27.79 16.05
CA ASN A 188 6.73 -28.74 16.58
C ASN A 188 8.20 -28.28 16.37
N GLY A 189 8.48 -26.98 16.54
CA GLY A 189 9.81 -26.41 16.38
C GLY A 189 10.27 -26.21 14.93
N THR A 190 9.38 -26.43 13.95
CA THR A 190 9.67 -26.13 12.53
C THR A 190 8.83 -24.95 12.04
N ASP A 191 9.45 -24.07 11.26
CA ASP A 191 8.78 -22.90 10.70
C ASP A 191 7.68 -23.31 9.69
N VAL A 192 6.58 -22.58 9.74
CA VAL A 192 5.40 -22.74 8.86
C VAL A 192 5.09 -21.42 8.16
N VAL A 193 5.08 -20.30 8.91
CA VAL A 193 4.82 -18.96 8.39
C VAL A 193 3.50 -18.87 7.59
N ASP A 194 2.40 -19.42 8.12
CA ASP A 194 1.08 -19.42 7.43
C ASP A 194 0.31 -18.09 7.59
N GLY A 195 0.80 -17.04 6.95
CA GLY A 195 0.23 -15.69 7.00
C GLY A 195 -0.50 -15.26 5.72
N VAL A 196 -1.10 -14.07 5.76
CA VAL A 196 -1.83 -13.52 4.61
C VAL A 196 -0.92 -13.32 3.39
N ALA A 197 0.29 -12.79 3.60
CA ALA A 197 1.25 -12.54 2.51
C ALA A 197 2.01 -13.80 2.06
N THR A 198 2.11 -14.81 2.93
CA THR A 198 2.96 -15.99 2.70
C THR A 198 2.17 -17.24 2.35
N ASN A 199 0.84 -17.29 2.50
CA ASN A 199 0.05 -18.40 1.99
C ASN A 199 -1.17 -17.96 1.20
N ALA A 200 -2.11 -17.27 1.85
CA ALA A 200 -3.41 -16.98 1.27
C ALA A 200 -3.27 -16.11 0.00
N LEU A 201 -2.61 -14.97 0.12
CA LEU A 201 -2.37 -14.00 -0.95
C LEU A 201 -0.91 -14.02 -1.44
N ALA A 202 -0.21 -15.14 -1.25
CA ALA A 202 1.17 -15.35 -1.73
C ALA A 202 1.34 -15.11 -3.24
N HIS A 203 0.31 -15.44 -4.03
CA HIS A 203 0.30 -15.15 -5.47
C HIS A 203 0.31 -13.65 -5.76
N ALA A 204 -0.37 -12.82 -4.94
CA ALA A 204 -0.37 -11.37 -5.11
C ALA A 204 1.06 -10.82 -4.93
N VAL A 205 1.78 -11.30 -3.90
CA VAL A 205 3.17 -10.93 -3.63
C VAL A 205 4.09 -11.39 -4.76
N ALA A 206 4.05 -12.66 -5.14
CA ALA A 206 4.90 -13.21 -6.21
C ALA A 206 4.65 -12.52 -7.56
N THR A 207 3.38 -12.22 -7.89
CA THR A 207 3.01 -11.52 -9.12
C THR A 207 3.44 -10.05 -9.09
N GLY A 208 3.33 -9.40 -7.93
CA GLY A 208 3.85 -8.05 -7.71
C GLY A 208 5.35 -7.96 -7.92
N LEU A 209 6.11 -8.90 -7.34
CA LEU A 209 7.56 -8.97 -7.50
C LEU A 209 7.95 -9.24 -8.95
N ARG A 210 7.25 -10.17 -9.62
CA ARG A 210 7.41 -10.46 -11.06
C ARG A 210 7.30 -9.21 -11.92
N LEU A 211 6.25 -8.42 -11.73
CA LEU A 211 6.00 -7.19 -12.48
C LEU A 211 6.97 -6.08 -12.07
N ALA A 212 7.44 -6.08 -10.83
CA ALA A 212 8.46 -5.13 -10.41
C ALA A 212 9.86 -5.47 -10.94
N GLY A 213 10.04 -6.65 -11.53
CA GLY A 213 11.33 -7.13 -12.04
C GLY A 213 12.19 -7.88 -11.03
N ALA A 214 11.69 -8.09 -9.81
CA ALA A 214 12.45 -8.73 -8.73
C ALA A 214 12.27 -10.25 -8.76
N ARG A 215 13.37 -10.98 -8.95
CA ARG A 215 13.39 -12.45 -9.07
C ARG A 215 14.26 -13.08 -8.00
N THR A 216 15.45 -12.53 -7.81
CA THR A 216 16.49 -13.05 -6.94
C THR A 216 16.57 -12.24 -5.64
N VAL A 217 17.31 -12.77 -4.65
CA VAL A 217 17.59 -12.05 -3.40
C VAL A 217 18.35 -10.74 -3.66
N ALA A 218 19.21 -10.71 -4.67
CA ALA A 218 20.01 -9.53 -5.02
C ALA A 218 19.17 -8.36 -5.57
N ASP A 219 17.96 -8.64 -6.05
CA ASP A 219 17.03 -7.62 -6.54
C ASP A 219 16.32 -6.89 -5.38
N VAL A 220 16.41 -7.39 -4.15
CA VAL A 220 15.71 -6.82 -2.99
C VAL A 220 16.67 -5.97 -2.16
N GLU A 221 16.42 -4.66 -2.10
CA GLU A 221 17.18 -3.72 -1.27
C GLU A 221 16.73 -3.80 0.20
N SER A 222 15.42 -3.83 0.43
CA SER A 222 14.85 -3.92 1.79
C SER A 222 13.43 -4.45 1.75
N VAL A 223 13.04 -5.20 2.79
CA VAL A 223 11.64 -5.56 3.06
C VAL A 223 11.25 -4.95 4.39
N GLU A 224 10.14 -4.23 4.40
CA GLU A 224 9.51 -3.71 5.59
C GLU A 224 8.15 -4.35 5.81
N THR A 225 7.86 -4.75 7.04
CA THR A 225 6.65 -5.48 7.43
C THR A 225 5.85 -4.72 8.48
N ASP A 226 4.55 -4.59 8.27
CA ASP A 226 3.60 -4.04 9.23
C ASP A 226 2.47 -5.06 9.41
N LEU A 227 2.58 -5.88 10.46
CA LEU A 227 1.90 -7.17 10.58
C LEU A 227 0.87 -7.17 11.72
N TYR A 228 -0.36 -7.57 11.41
CA TYR A 228 -1.45 -7.63 12.37
C TYR A 228 -2.29 -8.90 12.24
N ARG A 229 -3.04 -9.21 13.30
CA ARG A 229 -3.99 -10.31 13.32
C ARG A 229 -5.29 -9.93 14.03
N ALA A 230 -6.42 -10.29 13.44
CA ALA A 230 -7.75 -10.22 14.05
C ALA A 230 -8.23 -11.59 14.52
N ASN A 231 -7.84 -12.66 13.81
CA ASN A 231 -8.09 -14.05 14.20
C ASN A 231 -7.15 -14.49 15.33
N ASP A 232 -7.58 -15.49 16.10
CA ASP A 232 -6.75 -16.18 17.09
C ASP A 232 -5.76 -17.14 16.41
N THR A 233 -4.78 -16.56 15.74
CA THR A 233 -3.71 -17.23 14.98
C THR A 233 -2.35 -16.73 15.42
N GLU A 234 -1.26 -17.43 15.12
CA GLU A 234 0.09 -16.95 15.44
C GLU A 234 0.64 -16.03 14.34
N SER A 235 0.22 -16.25 13.09
CA SER A 235 0.63 -15.51 11.91
C SER A 235 -0.27 -14.31 11.65
N ASP A 236 0.14 -13.48 10.70
CA ASP A 236 -0.59 -12.29 10.29
C ASP A 236 -1.77 -12.63 9.38
N ASP A 237 -2.89 -11.94 9.57
CA ASP A 237 -4.05 -12.01 8.67
C ASP A 237 -4.38 -10.67 8.01
N THR A 238 -3.73 -9.58 8.44
CA THR A 238 -3.91 -8.22 7.96
C THR A 238 -2.57 -7.49 7.98
N SER A 239 -2.01 -7.18 6.82
CA SER A 239 -0.62 -6.74 6.71
C SER A 239 -0.38 -5.74 5.57
N VAL A 240 0.60 -4.85 5.78
CA VAL A 240 1.32 -4.20 4.69
C VAL A 240 2.75 -4.73 4.65
N VAL A 241 3.21 -5.14 3.47
CA VAL A 241 4.61 -5.44 3.19
C VAL A 241 5.10 -4.49 2.10
N ARG A 242 6.17 -3.75 2.37
CA ARG A 242 6.78 -2.83 1.42
C ARG A 242 8.16 -3.30 1.04
N VAL A 243 8.36 -3.56 -0.25
CA VAL A 243 9.63 -4.06 -0.81
C VAL A 243 10.26 -2.96 -1.64
N ARG A 244 11.50 -2.60 -1.32
CA ARG A 244 12.36 -1.77 -2.18
C ARG A 244 13.20 -2.68 -3.05
N ILE A 245 13.17 -2.42 -4.34
CA ILE A 245 13.81 -3.25 -5.36
C ILE A 245 15.00 -2.50 -5.94
N ALA A 246 16.14 -3.15 -5.96
CA ALA A 246 17.39 -2.62 -6.48
C ALA A 246 17.33 -2.47 -8.00
N GLY A 247 17.80 -1.34 -8.52
CA GLY A 247 17.71 -1.02 -9.95
C GLY A 247 16.31 -0.60 -10.38
N GLY A 248 16.23 0.22 -11.43
CA GLY A 248 14.96 0.67 -12.00
C GLY A 248 14.09 -0.50 -12.45
N THR A 249 12.79 -0.24 -12.66
CA THR A 249 11.77 -1.25 -12.98
C THR A 249 12.26 -2.31 -13.96
N GLY A 250 12.02 -3.60 -13.68
CA GLY A 250 12.33 -4.70 -14.63
C GLY A 250 11.62 -4.62 -15.98
N PHE A 251 10.80 -3.59 -16.20
CA PHE A 251 10.33 -3.17 -17.51
C PHE A 251 11.48 -2.47 -18.26
N GLY A 252 12.11 -3.19 -19.18
CA GLY A 252 13.13 -2.65 -20.08
C GLY A 252 12.59 -1.51 -20.93
N GLY A 253 12.75 -0.27 -20.47
CA GLY A 253 12.35 0.95 -21.16
C GLY A 253 12.85 2.17 -20.37
N GLY A 254 14.00 2.72 -20.76
CA GLY A 254 14.72 3.72 -19.98
C GLY A 254 14.06 5.09 -19.90
N THR A 255 14.33 5.83 -18.82
CA THR A 255 15.24 7.00 -18.80
C THR A 255 15.16 7.74 -17.44
N GLY A 256 16.29 7.81 -16.75
CA GLY A 256 16.60 8.86 -15.77
C GLY A 256 15.81 8.83 -14.46
N SER A 257 16.18 7.93 -13.55
CA SER A 257 16.95 8.24 -12.33
C SER A 257 17.31 6.90 -11.67
N ALA A 258 18.45 6.84 -10.99
CA ALA A 258 18.88 5.69 -10.20
C ALA A 258 17.98 5.51 -8.95
N GLY A 259 16.70 5.19 -9.16
CA GLY A 259 15.69 5.07 -8.11
C GLY A 259 15.20 3.64 -7.99
N SER A 260 15.16 3.15 -6.75
CA SER A 260 14.56 1.87 -6.39
C SER A 260 13.07 1.86 -6.70
N THR A 261 12.56 0.75 -7.24
CA THR A 261 11.10 0.55 -7.39
C THR A 261 10.51 0.12 -6.06
N VAL A 262 9.31 0.60 -5.72
CA VAL A 262 8.59 0.19 -4.51
C VAL A 262 7.39 -0.68 -4.90
N LEU A 263 7.35 -1.89 -4.36
CA LEU A 263 6.17 -2.74 -4.33
C LEU A 263 5.50 -2.63 -2.94
N THR A 264 4.23 -2.25 -2.90
CA THR A 264 3.43 -2.25 -1.67
C THR A 264 2.36 -3.32 -1.73
N CYS A 265 2.49 -4.34 -0.89
CA CYS A 265 1.50 -5.40 -0.72
C CYS A 265 0.59 -5.06 0.46
N ALA A 266 -0.66 -4.68 0.22
CA ALA A 266 -1.65 -4.37 1.26
C ALA A 266 -2.76 -5.43 1.25
N LEU A 267 -2.77 -6.31 2.26
CA LEU A 267 -3.48 -7.57 2.21
C LEU A 267 -4.27 -7.82 3.50
N THR A 268 -5.48 -8.36 3.41
CA THR A 268 -6.27 -8.81 4.56
C THR A 268 -7.09 -10.06 4.26
N LEU A 269 -7.32 -10.86 5.31
CA LEU A 269 -8.29 -11.96 5.35
C LEU A 269 -9.55 -11.60 6.17
N CYS A 270 -9.64 -10.35 6.60
CA CYS A 270 -10.64 -9.81 7.52
C CYS A 270 -11.47 -8.70 6.85
N ALA A 271 -11.69 -8.84 5.54
CA ALA A 271 -12.55 -7.93 4.77
C ALA A 271 -14.04 -8.26 5.00
N PRO A 272 -14.94 -7.26 4.91
CA PRO A 272 -16.39 -7.48 5.01
C PRO A 272 -16.94 -8.36 3.89
N ALA A 273 -16.28 -8.38 2.73
CA ALA A 273 -16.65 -9.22 1.61
C ALA A 273 -15.39 -9.68 0.85
N GLN A 274 -15.48 -10.85 0.22
CA GLN A 274 -14.41 -11.35 -0.63
C GLN A 274 -14.41 -10.60 -1.98
N SER A 275 -13.25 -10.08 -2.38
CA SER A 275 -13.02 -9.45 -3.67
C SER A 275 -11.91 -10.16 -4.47
N ALA A 276 -11.91 -9.93 -5.79
CA ALA A 276 -10.83 -10.39 -6.66
C ALA A 276 -9.53 -9.63 -6.30
N PRO A 277 -8.47 -10.34 -5.89
CA PRO A 277 -7.20 -9.71 -5.56
C PRO A 277 -6.50 -9.26 -6.84
N SER A 278 -5.69 -8.20 -6.75
CA SER A 278 -5.10 -7.58 -7.92
C SER A 278 -3.66 -7.13 -7.70
N VAL A 279 -2.92 -6.99 -8.81
CA VAL A 279 -1.65 -6.29 -8.86
C VAL A 279 -1.78 -5.12 -9.83
N THR A 280 -1.42 -3.91 -9.39
CA THR A 280 -1.54 -2.69 -10.18
C THR A 280 -0.16 -2.08 -10.43
N VAL A 281 0.12 -1.75 -11.70
CA VAL A 281 1.25 -0.93 -12.13
C VAL A 281 0.75 0.49 -12.37
N TYR A 282 1.27 1.47 -11.63
CA TYR A 282 0.87 2.87 -11.74
C TYR A 282 1.81 3.63 -12.67
N GLY A 283 1.27 4.26 -13.71
CA GLY A 283 2.01 5.09 -14.65
C GLY A 283 1.72 6.59 -14.49
N THR A 284 2.40 7.43 -15.27
CA THR A 284 2.12 8.88 -15.38
C THR A 284 0.93 9.18 -16.27
N LEU A 285 0.56 8.30 -17.20
CA LEU A 285 -0.56 8.48 -18.12
C LEU A 285 -1.74 7.55 -17.83
N GLY A 286 -1.57 6.60 -16.92
CA GLY A 286 -2.52 5.51 -16.74
C GLY A 286 -2.13 4.51 -15.65
N GLN A 287 -2.81 3.37 -15.65
CA GLN A 287 -2.48 2.23 -14.80
C GLN A 287 -2.93 0.91 -15.44
N LEU A 288 -2.29 -0.18 -15.03
CA LEU A 288 -2.60 -1.55 -15.46
C LEU A 288 -2.93 -2.38 -14.21
N THR A 289 -4.16 -2.87 -14.07
CA THR A 289 -4.61 -3.67 -12.92
C THR A 289 -4.92 -5.10 -13.34
N LEU A 290 -4.05 -6.03 -12.94
CA LEU A 290 -4.20 -7.46 -13.18
C LEU A 290 -4.94 -8.13 -12.02
N PHE A 291 -6.16 -8.59 -12.27
CA PHE A 291 -6.89 -9.49 -11.40
C PHE A 291 -6.41 -10.92 -11.66
N TYR A 292 -5.31 -11.30 -10.99
CA TYR A 292 -4.54 -12.50 -11.34
C TYR A 292 -5.29 -13.82 -11.12
N THR A 293 -6.40 -13.85 -10.38
CA THR A 293 -7.24 -15.06 -10.26
C THR A 293 -8.15 -15.27 -11.47
N GLU A 294 -8.37 -14.22 -12.26
CA GLU A 294 -9.28 -14.19 -13.40
C GLU A 294 -8.55 -14.05 -14.74
N ASP A 295 -7.22 -13.86 -14.71
CA ASP A 295 -6.39 -13.50 -15.87
C ASP A 295 -6.95 -12.26 -16.62
N ARG A 296 -7.61 -11.37 -15.87
CA ARG A 296 -8.27 -10.17 -16.39
C ARG A 296 -7.44 -8.94 -16.08
N LEU A 297 -7.13 -8.17 -17.13
CA LEU A 297 -6.38 -6.93 -17.06
C LEU A 297 -7.30 -5.75 -17.34
N GLU A 298 -7.40 -4.82 -16.41
CA GLU A 298 -7.99 -3.50 -16.64
C GLU A 298 -6.89 -2.50 -16.99
N ILE A 299 -7.08 -1.77 -18.08
CA ILE A 299 -6.09 -0.88 -18.69
C ILE A 299 -6.69 0.51 -18.74
N THR A 300 -6.12 1.44 -17.99
CA THR A 300 -6.48 2.86 -18.04
C THR A 300 -5.34 3.63 -18.67
N SER A 301 -5.64 4.43 -19.68
CA SER A 301 -4.69 5.24 -20.45
C SER A 301 -5.37 6.56 -20.89
N PRO A 302 -4.65 7.49 -21.55
CA PRO A 302 -5.29 8.67 -22.15
C PRO A 302 -6.36 8.34 -23.19
N GLN A 303 -6.35 7.14 -23.76
CA GLN A 303 -7.33 6.65 -24.72
C GLN A 303 -8.62 6.13 -24.05
N GLY A 304 -8.67 6.07 -22.73
CA GLY A 304 -9.79 5.58 -21.93
C GLY A 304 -9.46 4.29 -21.17
N THR A 305 -10.49 3.67 -20.61
CA THR A 305 -10.39 2.39 -19.88
C THR A 305 -10.91 1.24 -20.74
N ARG A 306 -10.15 0.15 -20.82
CA ARG A 306 -10.58 -1.10 -21.44
C ARG A 306 -10.19 -2.30 -20.58
N THR A 307 -10.82 -3.44 -20.85
CA THR A 307 -10.58 -4.70 -20.14
C THR A 307 -10.25 -5.80 -21.13
N GLU A 308 -9.23 -6.58 -20.83
CA GLU A 308 -8.79 -7.73 -21.62
C GLU A 308 -8.69 -8.97 -20.72
N THR A 309 -8.99 -10.16 -21.25
CA THR A 309 -8.83 -11.44 -20.55
C THR A 309 -7.82 -12.29 -21.29
N PHE A 310 -6.91 -12.90 -20.54
CA PHE A 310 -5.79 -13.65 -21.06
C PHE A 310 -5.92 -15.14 -20.72
N GLY A 311 -5.22 -15.98 -21.48
CA GLY A 311 -5.04 -17.38 -21.12
C GLY A 311 -3.97 -17.55 -20.04
N ARG A 312 -3.82 -18.78 -19.56
CA ARG A 312 -2.78 -19.20 -18.63
C ARG A 312 -2.12 -20.48 -19.10
N THR A 313 -0.80 -20.53 -19.00
CA THR A 313 -0.03 -21.76 -19.17
C THR A 313 -0.07 -22.58 -17.88
N ASP A 314 -0.41 -23.86 -18.00
CA ASP A 314 -0.31 -24.82 -16.91
C ASP A 314 1.16 -25.06 -16.55
N LEU A 315 1.53 -24.86 -15.28
CA LEU A 315 2.92 -24.94 -14.84
C LEU A 315 3.49 -26.36 -14.90
N LEU A 316 2.66 -27.40 -14.83
CA LEU A 316 3.11 -28.79 -15.00
C LEU A 316 3.37 -29.06 -16.49
N GLU A 317 2.49 -28.63 -17.39
CA GLU A 317 2.75 -28.68 -18.83
C GLU A 317 4.04 -27.91 -19.20
N ASN A 318 4.26 -26.73 -18.61
CA ASN A 318 5.49 -25.97 -18.77
C ASN A 318 6.73 -26.75 -18.28
N LEU A 319 6.68 -27.36 -17.09
CA LEU A 319 7.77 -28.18 -16.56
C LEU A 319 8.10 -29.38 -17.46
N LEU A 320 7.08 -30.06 -18.01
CA LEU A 320 7.27 -31.21 -18.90
C LEU A 320 7.87 -30.79 -20.26
N ALA A 321 7.54 -29.59 -20.74
CA ALA A 321 8.06 -29.04 -21.98
C ALA A 321 9.49 -28.47 -21.83
N ALA A 322 9.85 -28.00 -20.64
CA ALA A 322 11.12 -27.36 -20.37
C ALA A 322 12.32 -28.27 -20.67
N ARG A 323 13.43 -27.65 -21.10
CA ARG A 323 14.73 -28.30 -21.31
C ARG A 323 15.79 -27.72 -20.39
N THR A 324 15.62 -26.46 -20.03
CA THR A 324 16.47 -25.69 -19.14
C THR A 324 15.62 -24.95 -18.11
N GLU A 325 16.26 -24.38 -17.10
CA GLU A 325 15.56 -23.59 -16.09
C GLU A 325 14.97 -22.30 -16.66
N ASP A 326 15.58 -21.71 -17.69
CA ASP A 326 15.10 -20.48 -18.33
C ASP A 326 13.76 -20.67 -19.07
N ASP A 327 13.40 -21.91 -19.40
CA ASP A 327 12.11 -22.25 -20.00
C ASP A 327 10.95 -22.23 -18.97
N LEU A 328 11.27 -22.22 -17.68
CA LEU A 328 10.30 -22.27 -16.60
C LEU A 328 9.67 -20.90 -16.36
N LEU A 329 8.35 -20.86 -16.18
CA LEU A 329 7.63 -19.64 -15.84
C LEU A 329 7.77 -19.26 -14.35
N SER A 330 7.97 -20.27 -13.50
CA SER A 330 8.15 -20.12 -12.05
C SER A 330 9.30 -21.00 -11.54
N PRO A 331 10.55 -20.75 -11.96
CA PRO A 331 11.71 -21.49 -11.48
C PRO A 331 11.99 -21.21 -10.00
N LEU A 332 12.58 -22.17 -9.30
CA LEU A 332 13.03 -21.97 -7.91
C LEU A 332 14.02 -20.80 -7.79
N SER A 333 14.99 -20.68 -8.70
CA SER A 333 15.92 -19.53 -8.74
C SER A 333 15.21 -18.18 -8.87
N GLY A 334 14.05 -18.15 -9.54
CA GLY A 334 13.22 -16.96 -9.71
C GLY A 334 12.32 -16.62 -8.52
N SER A 335 12.41 -17.38 -7.42
CA SER A 335 11.62 -17.17 -6.20
C SER A 335 12.38 -16.45 -5.07
N GLY A 336 13.65 -16.09 -5.28
CA GLY A 336 14.50 -15.49 -4.24
C GLY A 336 13.94 -14.20 -3.65
N ALA A 337 13.38 -13.31 -4.48
CA ALA A 337 12.75 -12.08 -3.99
C ALA A 337 11.51 -12.35 -3.11
N TYR A 338 10.73 -13.37 -3.45
CA TYR A 338 9.60 -13.80 -2.62
C TYR A 338 10.08 -14.40 -1.30
N VAL A 339 11.15 -15.21 -1.34
CA VAL A 339 11.74 -15.78 -0.13
C VAL A 339 12.33 -14.69 0.78
N SER A 340 12.87 -13.60 0.25
CA SER A 340 13.26 -12.43 1.06
C SER A 340 12.07 -11.82 1.81
N VAL A 341 10.88 -11.76 1.18
CA VAL A 341 9.65 -11.31 1.84
C VAL A 341 9.21 -12.29 2.93
N LEU A 342 9.20 -13.58 2.61
CA LEU A 342 8.84 -14.63 3.56
C LEU A 342 9.79 -14.63 4.77
N GLU A 343 11.09 -14.50 4.54
CA GLU A 343 12.11 -14.45 5.58
C GLU A 343 11.91 -13.24 6.49
N ALA A 344 11.65 -12.05 5.91
CA ALA A 344 11.36 -10.86 6.70
C ALA A 344 10.15 -11.05 7.63
N ILE A 345 9.06 -11.68 7.14
CA ILE A 345 7.87 -11.99 7.96
C ILE A 345 8.19 -13.04 9.03
N ARG A 346 8.99 -14.06 8.70
CA ARG A 346 9.42 -15.14 9.59
C ARG A 346 10.27 -14.60 10.75
N THR A 347 11.15 -13.64 10.49
CA THR A 347 12.04 -13.05 11.51
C THR A 347 11.48 -11.80 12.18
N ALA A 348 10.39 -11.23 11.67
CA ALA A 348 9.72 -10.10 12.31
C ALA A 348 9.18 -10.45 13.71
N GLU A 349 8.91 -9.42 14.50
CA GLU A 349 8.13 -9.56 15.73
C GLU A 349 6.78 -10.22 15.44
N ALA A 350 6.20 -10.86 16.47
CA ALA A 350 4.90 -11.49 16.33
C ALA A 350 3.84 -10.46 15.88
N PRO A 351 2.96 -10.82 14.93
CA PRO A 351 1.89 -9.94 14.47
C PRO A 351 1.06 -9.39 15.62
N ARG A 352 0.84 -8.06 15.61
CA ARG A 352 0.12 -7.37 16.67
C ARG A 352 -1.36 -7.73 16.61
N GLN A 353 -1.93 -8.04 17.77
CA GLN A 353 -3.37 -8.30 17.87
C GLN A 353 -4.14 -7.01 17.66
N ILE A 354 -5.07 -6.98 16.72
CA ILE A 354 -6.02 -5.87 16.56
C ILE A 354 -7.00 -5.91 17.76
N PRO A 355 -7.16 -4.80 18.51
CA PRO A 355 -8.10 -4.75 19.62
C PRO A 355 -9.55 -5.05 19.21
N PRO A 356 -10.34 -5.78 20.03
CA PRO A 356 -11.70 -6.19 19.68
C PRO A 356 -12.65 -5.05 19.32
N GLU A 357 -12.44 -3.83 19.84
CA GLU A 357 -13.25 -2.66 19.54
C GLU A 357 -13.16 -2.21 18.06
N PHE A 358 -12.14 -2.65 17.33
CA PHE A 358 -11.95 -2.39 15.90
C PHE A 358 -12.36 -3.56 15.00
N ILE A 359 -13.00 -4.58 15.58
CA ILE A 359 -13.39 -5.81 14.90
C ILE A 359 -14.88 -6.09 15.13
N THR A 360 -15.61 -6.33 14.05
CA THR A 360 -16.94 -6.95 14.11
C THR A 360 -16.80 -8.42 13.74
N TRP A 361 -17.33 -9.34 14.55
CA TRP A 361 -17.45 -10.74 14.15
C TRP A 361 -18.79 -10.99 13.48
N GLU A 362 -18.77 -11.54 12.28
CA GLU A 362 -19.96 -11.87 11.50
C GLU A 362 -20.07 -13.39 11.31
N GLY A 363 -21.30 -13.91 11.37
CA GLY A 363 -21.60 -15.34 11.29
C GLY A 363 -21.43 -16.09 12.62
N GLU A 364 -21.70 -17.40 12.60
CA GLU A 364 -21.67 -18.28 13.78
C GLU A 364 -20.79 -19.51 13.55
N GLY A 365 -20.34 -20.14 14.65
CA GLY A 365 -19.59 -21.39 14.60
C GLY A 365 -18.37 -21.33 13.68
N ASP A 366 -18.26 -22.28 12.76
CA ASP A 366 -17.17 -22.37 11.79
C ASP A 366 -17.27 -21.35 10.64
N ALA A 367 -18.46 -20.78 10.42
CA ALA A 367 -18.68 -19.72 9.43
C ALA A 367 -18.32 -18.32 9.97
N ALA A 368 -18.13 -18.17 11.29
CA ALA A 368 -17.78 -16.91 11.90
C ALA A 368 -16.43 -16.38 11.37
N HIS A 369 -16.36 -15.08 11.07
CA HIS A 369 -15.16 -14.40 10.59
C HIS A 369 -15.06 -12.97 11.16
N PRO A 370 -13.84 -12.45 11.36
CA PRO A 370 -13.65 -11.07 11.78
C PRO A 370 -13.66 -10.11 10.59
N VAL A 371 -14.24 -8.93 10.80
CA VAL A 371 -14.23 -7.78 9.89
C VAL A 371 -13.52 -6.63 10.58
N VAL A 372 -12.36 -6.21 10.05
CA VAL A 372 -11.62 -5.06 10.58
C VAL A 372 -12.25 -3.76 10.07
N HIS A 373 -12.58 -2.85 10.98
CA HIS A 373 -13.26 -1.60 10.62
C HIS A 373 -12.41 -0.75 9.66
N GLY A 374 -13.01 -0.26 8.58
CA GLY A 374 -12.36 0.62 7.61
C GLY A 374 -11.25 -0.01 6.76
N ILE A 375 -11.06 -1.33 6.82
CA ILE A 375 -9.91 -2.01 6.19
C ILE A 375 -9.85 -1.81 4.66
N ASP A 376 -10.98 -1.74 3.98
CA ASP A 376 -11.04 -1.54 2.53
C ASP A 376 -10.41 -0.20 2.11
N SER A 377 -10.71 0.87 2.86
CA SER A 377 -10.12 2.21 2.65
C SER A 377 -8.64 2.21 3.00
N LEU A 378 -8.25 1.59 4.10
CA LEU A 378 -6.85 1.49 4.52
C LEU A 378 -6.00 0.75 3.48
N ILE A 379 -6.50 -0.33 2.88
CA ILE A 379 -5.79 -1.07 1.82
C ILE A 379 -5.60 -0.20 0.58
N ARG A 380 -6.64 0.53 0.14
CA ARG A 380 -6.53 1.43 -1.01
C ARG A 380 -5.58 2.60 -0.74
N ARG A 381 -5.65 3.20 0.44
CA ARG A 381 -4.72 4.26 0.88
C ARG A 381 -3.28 3.76 0.97
N ALA A 382 -3.06 2.55 1.49
CA ALA A 382 -1.73 1.94 1.59
C ALA A 382 -1.12 1.73 0.20
N ALA A 383 -1.89 1.14 -0.72
CA ALA A 383 -1.47 0.91 -2.11
C ALA A 383 -1.17 2.22 -2.86
N LEU A 384 -2.09 3.19 -2.82
CA LEU A 384 -1.93 4.46 -3.53
C LEU A 384 -0.86 5.36 -2.92
N GLY A 385 -0.74 5.35 -1.58
CA GLY A 385 0.21 6.16 -0.81
C GLY A 385 1.60 5.54 -0.69
N GLN A 386 1.73 4.24 -1.02
CA GLN A 386 2.90 3.41 -0.71
C GLN A 386 3.24 3.44 0.79
N ALA A 387 2.20 3.37 1.62
CA ALA A 387 2.28 3.55 3.06
C ALA A 387 1.89 2.28 3.83
N THR A 388 2.50 2.05 4.99
CA THR A 388 2.06 1.02 5.95
C THR A 388 0.83 1.48 6.71
N PHE A 389 0.14 0.57 7.40
CA PHE A 389 -1.02 0.96 8.19
C PHE A 389 -0.64 1.87 9.37
N ALA A 390 0.52 1.62 10.00
CA ALA A 390 1.08 2.51 11.01
C ALA A 390 1.36 3.92 10.47
N GLU A 391 1.88 4.04 9.24
CA GLU A 391 2.08 5.35 8.59
C GLU A 391 0.78 6.04 8.20
N LEU A 392 -0.31 5.29 7.96
CA LEU A 392 -1.66 5.82 7.73
C LEU A 392 -2.38 6.18 9.04
N GLY A 393 -1.76 5.93 10.19
CA GLY A 393 -2.37 6.16 11.50
C GLY A 393 -3.62 5.31 11.74
N ALA A 394 -3.66 4.07 11.25
CA ALA A 394 -4.80 3.21 11.48
C ALA A 394 -5.09 3.08 13.01
N PRO A 395 -6.37 3.13 13.44
CA PRO A 395 -6.73 3.22 14.86
C PRO A 395 -6.10 2.19 15.80
N TRP A 396 -5.86 0.98 15.29
CA TRP A 396 -5.29 -0.15 16.03
C TRP A 396 -3.77 -0.25 15.96
N THR A 397 -3.07 0.66 15.26
CA THR A 397 -1.60 0.61 15.15
C THR A 397 -0.92 1.11 16.42
N VAL A 398 -1.68 1.76 17.30
CA VAL A 398 -1.21 2.40 18.52
C VAL A 398 -0.84 1.32 19.53
N SER A 399 0.45 1.11 19.72
CA SER A 399 0.99 0.42 20.88
C SER A 399 1.42 1.48 21.89
N GLY A 400 1.07 1.31 23.16
CA GLY A 400 1.30 2.24 24.27
C GLY A 400 2.76 2.45 24.67
N GLU A 401 3.67 2.57 23.71
CA GLU A 401 4.92 3.28 23.96
C GLU A 401 4.65 4.76 23.67
N PRO A 402 4.60 5.65 24.68
CA PRO A 402 4.76 7.07 24.40
C PRO A 402 6.07 7.17 23.62
N SER A 403 6.00 7.65 22.37
CA SER A 403 7.21 7.94 21.63
C SER A 403 8.07 8.78 22.56
N LEU A 404 9.22 8.25 22.96
CA LEU A 404 10.20 8.90 23.84
C LEU A 404 10.79 10.20 23.23
N ASN A 405 10.16 10.72 22.17
CA ASN A 405 10.28 12.07 21.66
C ASN A 405 9.00 12.85 21.96
N THR A 406 8.87 13.38 23.18
CA THR A 406 7.89 14.42 23.55
C THR A 406 8.04 15.69 22.70
N ASN A 407 9.12 15.84 21.92
CA ASN A 407 9.38 16.98 21.05
C ASN A 407 8.49 17.05 19.78
N GLY A 408 7.48 16.19 19.66
CA GLY A 408 6.59 16.12 18.49
C GLY A 408 5.10 16.24 18.79
N THR A 409 4.67 16.35 20.06
CA THR A 409 3.25 16.51 20.41
C THR A 409 2.91 17.95 20.73
N LEU A 410 1.65 18.31 20.52
CA LEU A 410 1.04 19.53 21.05
C LEU A 410 0.03 19.09 22.10
N ASP A 411 0.24 19.53 23.34
CA ASP A 411 -0.57 19.12 24.47
C ASP A 411 -1.32 20.31 25.07
N ILE A 412 -2.56 20.08 25.49
CA ILE A 412 -3.41 21.03 26.22
C ILE A 412 -3.88 20.35 27.49
N ASN A 413 -3.46 20.83 28.67
CA ASN A 413 -3.86 20.28 29.97
C ASN A 413 -3.66 18.75 30.07
N GLY A 414 -2.58 18.21 29.48
CA GLY A 414 -2.28 16.78 29.45
C GLY A 414 -3.00 15.97 28.37
N ILE A 415 -3.78 16.61 27.49
CA ILE A 415 -4.42 15.99 26.34
C ILE A 415 -3.61 16.31 25.08
N THR A 416 -3.13 15.29 24.36
CA THR A 416 -2.47 15.47 23.06
C THR A 416 -3.49 15.84 22.00
N VAL A 417 -3.42 17.09 21.54
CA VAL A 417 -4.34 17.66 20.53
C VAL A 417 -3.75 17.64 19.12
N ALA A 418 -2.42 17.54 18.96
CA ALA A 418 -1.80 17.33 17.66
C ALA A 418 -0.48 16.57 17.75
N THR A 419 -0.08 15.95 16.64
CA THR A 419 1.24 15.32 16.49
C THR A 419 1.91 15.84 15.23
N LEU A 420 3.18 16.21 15.36
CA LEU A 420 4.02 16.61 14.25
C LEU A 420 4.61 15.38 13.56
N GLN A 421 4.32 15.28 12.27
CA GLN A 421 4.93 14.34 11.35
C GLN A 421 6.11 15.02 10.66
N ASN A 422 7.27 14.36 10.61
CA ASN A 422 8.43 14.92 9.90
C ASN A 422 8.33 14.78 8.36
N GLY A 423 7.43 13.91 7.88
CA GLY A 423 7.20 13.64 6.47
C GLY A 423 8.25 12.79 5.75
N SER A 424 9.29 12.29 6.42
CA SER A 424 10.39 11.53 5.77
C SER A 424 9.94 10.20 5.15
N ARG A 425 8.78 9.71 5.60
CA ARG A 425 8.14 8.46 5.17
C ARG A 425 7.15 8.67 4.01
N ILE A 426 6.87 9.93 3.65
CA ILE A 426 6.05 10.26 2.49
C ILE A 426 6.84 9.97 1.22
N ARG A 427 6.17 9.39 0.22
CA ARG A 427 6.82 9.09 -1.07
C ARG A 427 7.26 10.38 -1.79
N PRO A 428 8.35 10.35 -2.58
CA PRO A 428 8.85 11.54 -3.28
C PRO A 428 7.80 12.26 -4.16
N ALA A 429 6.99 11.50 -4.90
CA ALA A 429 5.93 12.05 -5.75
C ALA A 429 4.78 12.75 -4.99
N SER A 430 4.77 12.67 -3.65
CA SER A 430 3.84 13.37 -2.76
C SER A 430 4.50 14.57 -2.05
N SER A 431 5.73 14.95 -2.44
CA SER A 431 6.54 16.05 -1.88
C SER A 431 6.68 15.99 -0.36
N PRO A 432 7.63 15.18 0.16
CA PRO A 432 7.86 15.00 1.59
C PRO A 432 8.07 16.32 2.32
N ARG A 433 7.36 16.52 3.44
CA ARG A 433 7.39 17.76 4.23
C ARG A 433 6.86 17.53 5.64
N PRO A 434 7.24 18.32 6.66
CA PRO A 434 6.65 18.19 7.98
C PRO A 434 5.26 18.83 8.06
N TYR A 435 4.32 18.20 8.79
CA TYR A 435 2.92 18.60 8.93
C TYR A 435 2.35 18.12 10.27
N LEU A 436 1.27 18.75 10.74
CA LEU A 436 0.53 18.25 11.90
C LEU A 436 -0.53 17.25 11.45
N HIS A 437 -0.45 16.03 11.98
CA HIS A 437 -1.49 15.01 11.91
C HIS A 437 -1.19 13.91 12.94
N PRO A 438 -2.19 13.35 13.61
CA PRO A 438 -3.59 13.79 13.63
C PRO A 438 -3.79 15.00 14.56
N VAL A 439 -4.57 15.99 14.12
CA VAL A 439 -5.07 17.10 14.95
C VAL A 439 -6.47 16.75 15.46
N ARG A 440 -6.76 17.05 16.74
CA ARG A 440 -8.00 16.70 17.43
C ARG A 440 -8.64 17.87 18.17
N THR A 441 -9.94 17.78 18.37
CA THR A 441 -10.64 18.55 19.41
C THR A 441 -10.30 18.01 20.81
N LEU A 442 -10.70 18.71 21.88
CA LEU A 442 -10.45 18.23 23.26
C LEU A 442 -11.25 16.96 23.58
N ALA A 443 -12.41 16.75 22.95
CA ALA A 443 -13.17 15.51 23.03
C ALA A 443 -12.59 14.36 22.16
N GLY A 444 -11.48 14.59 21.45
CA GLY A 444 -10.78 13.55 20.68
C GLY A 444 -11.21 13.39 19.22
N THR A 445 -12.13 14.21 18.72
CA THR A 445 -12.55 14.19 17.31
C THR A 445 -11.38 14.58 16.41
N VAL A 446 -10.93 13.68 15.52
CA VAL A 446 -9.86 13.97 14.56
C VAL A 446 -10.39 14.87 13.45
N VAL A 447 -9.75 16.03 13.30
CA VAL A 447 -10.17 17.10 12.37
C VAL A 447 -9.22 17.26 11.18
N THR A 448 -8.29 16.33 11.00
CA THR A 448 -7.35 16.29 9.87
C THR A 448 -7.26 14.91 9.24
N ASP A 449 -6.94 14.86 7.95
CA ASP A 449 -6.61 13.61 7.24
C ASP A 449 -5.24 13.71 6.58
N HIS A 450 -4.59 12.57 6.32
CA HIS A 450 -3.28 12.51 5.67
C HIS A 450 -3.21 11.30 4.74
N ILE A 451 -2.57 11.42 3.58
CA ILE A 451 -2.53 10.31 2.59
C ILE A 451 -3.96 9.77 2.29
N PRO A 452 -4.95 10.63 2.02
CA PRO A 452 -6.32 10.19 1.75
C PRO A 452 -6.40 9.49 0.39
N GLU A 453 -7.45 8.68 0.19
CA GLU A 453 -7.60 7.82 -0.99
C GLU A 453 -7.66 8.63 -2.31
N ASP A 454 -8.30 9.80 -2.28
CA ASP A 454 -8.49 10.70 -3.42
C ASP A 454 -7.22 11.48 -3.80
N HIS A 455 -6.42 11.89 -2.82
CA HIS A 455 -5.26 12.76 -2.99
C HIS A 455 -4.15 12.42 -1.98
N VAL A 456 -3.43 11.31 -2.21
CA VAL A 456 -2.39 10.79 -1.29
C VAL A 456 -1.19 11.72 -1.01
N TRP A 457 -1.17 12.93 -1.59
CA TRP A 457 -0.20 13.99 -1.31
C TRP A 457 -0.75 15.10 -0.42
N HIS A 458 -2.02 15.04 0.00
CA HIS A 458 -2.57 15.91 1.01
C HIS A 458 -2.17 15.40 2.40
N LEU A 459 -1.57 16.28 3.20
CA LEU A 459 -0.91 15.94 4.46
C LEU A 459 -1.36 16.91 5.56
N GLY A 460 -2.33 16.49 6.37
CA GLY A 460 -2.74 17.16 7.61
C GLY A 460 -2.79 18.69 7.50
N VAL A 461 -2.08 19.37 8.39
CA VAL A 461 -1.95 20.84 8.41
C VAL A 461 -0.50 21.26 8.21
N GLY A 462 -0.27 22.23 7.33
CA GLY A 462 1.07 22.78 7.13
C GLY A 462 1.12 23.83 6.03
N VAL A 463 2.34 24.07 5.53
CA VAL A 463 2.61 24.99 4.42
C VAL A 463 3.10 24.21 3.22
N ALA A 464 2.48 24.42 2.06
CA ALA A 464 2.91 23.83 0.80
C ALA A 464 2.46 24.68 -0.39
N LEU A 465 3.23 24.64 -1.47
CA LEU A 465 2.93 25.33 -2.73
C LEU A 465 3.13 24.36 -3.89
N GLN A 466 2.27 24.42 -4.91
CA GLN A 466 2.45 23.59 -6.09
C GLN A 466 3.61 24.07 -6.97
N ASP A 467 3.93 25.36 -6.94
CA ASP A 467 4.93 25.92 -7.85
C ASP A 467 5.79 26.94 -7.11
N VAL A 468 7.06 26.58 -6.89
CA VAL A 468 8.11 27.45 -6.35
C VAL A 468 9.25 27.44 -7.36
N ASP A 469 9.35 28.49 -8.18
CA ASP A 469 10.26 28.56 -9.33
C ASP A 469 10.24 27.30 -10.22
N GLY A 470 9.05 26.74 -10.47
CA GLY A 470 8.84 25.55 -11.30
C GLY A 470 8.94 24.21 -10.55
N ILE A 471 9.14 24.24 -9.23
CA ILE A 471 9.30 23.05 -8.37
C ILE A 471 8.02 22.81 -7.55
N ASN A 472 7.58 21.56 -7.49
CA ASN A 472 6.36 21.16 -6.81
C ASN A 472 6.61 20.68 -5.37
N PHE A 473 6.16 21.46 -4.39
CA PHE A 473 6.20 21.13 -2.96
C PHE A 473 4.83 20.71 -2.39
N TRP A 474 3.80 20.64 -3.23
CA TRP A 474 2.46 20.15 -2.89
C TRP A 474 2.35 18.63 -3.02
N GLY A 475 3.00 18.09 -4.05
CA GLY A 475 2.91 16.69 -4.47
C GLY A 475 1.88 16.47 -5.57
N GLY A 476 1.86 15.24 -6.10
CA GLY A 476 0.93 14.84 -7.16
C GLY A 476 1.26 15.43 -8.52
N ARG A 477 0.24 15.65 -9.34
CA ARG A 477 0.40 16.27 -10.66
C ARG A 477 0.59 17.78 -10.54
N THR A 478 1.42 18.35 -11.40
CA THR A 478 1.64 19.80 -11.52
C THR A 478 0.69 20.36 -12.57
N TYR A 479 -0.07 21.40 -12.23
CA TYR A 479 -0.79 22.17 -13.24
C TYR A 479 0.19 23.14 -13.89
N THR A 480 0.22 23.16 -15.22
CA THR A 480 1.04 24.11 -15.97
C THR A 480 0.17 24.88 -16.94
N ARG A 481 0.46 26.16 -17.11
CA ARG A 481 -0.24 27.02 -18.07
C ARG A 481 -0.14 26.47 -19.49
N ASP A 482 1.05 26.02 -19.86
CA ASP A 482 1.35 25.52 -21.21
C ASP A 482 0.55 24.26 -21.57
N ALA A 483 0.38 23.34 -20.61
CA ALA A 483 -0.44 22.15 -20.84
C ALA A 483 -1.95 22.41 -20.67
N GLY A 484 -2.34 23.49 -19.98
CA GLY A 484 -3.72 23.76 -19.59
C GLY A 484 -4.34 22.70 -18.67
N ALA A 485 -3.52 21.79 -18.12
CA ALA A 485 -3.96 20.61 -17.39
C ALA A 485 -2.94 20.16 -16.34
N TYR A 486 -3.38 19.24 -15.48
CA TYR A 486 -2.54 18.55 -14.50
C TYR A 486 -1.76 17.42 -15.16
N VAL A 487 -0.43 17.51 -15.11
CA VAL A 487 0.48 16.52 -15.68
C VAL A 487 1.48 16.03 -14.64
N TRP A 488 1.91 14.77 -14.75
CA TRP A 488 3.01 14.28 -13.93
C TRP A 488 4.34 14.80 -14.49
N ARG A 489 5.19 15.30 -13.61
CA ARG A 489 6.54 15.81 -13.91
C ARG A 489 7.51 15.26 -12.86
N LYS A 490 8.80 15.29 -13.17
CA LYS A 490 9.88 14.97 -12.23
C LYS A 490 10.36 16.25 -11.52
N ASP A 491 9.42 17.00 -10.98
CA ASP A 491 9.63 18.34 -10.39
C ASP A 491 9.36 18.40 -8.88
N HIS A 492 9.16 17.25 -8.21
CA HIS A 492 8.85 17.20 -6.78
C HIS A 492 10.04 17.56 -5.90
N GLY A 493 9.90 18.65 -5.15
CA GLY A 493 10.80 19.01 -4.06
C GLY A 493 10.41 18.38 -2.73
N ARG A 494 11.20 18.64 -1.69
CA ARG A 494 10.92 18.24 -0.30
C ARG A 494 11.24 19.37 0.68
N ILE A 495 10.53 19.41 1.80
CA ILE A 495 10.78 20.35 2.90
C ILE A 495 11.40 19.56 4.06
N VAL A 496 12.50 20.05 4.61
CA VAL A 496 13.20 19.41 5.73
C VAL A 496 13.37 20.38 6.89
N THR A 497 13.17 19.90 8.11
CA THR A 497 13.49 20.66 9.32
C THR A 497 15.00 20.65 9.54
N GLU A 498 15.62 21.83 9.54
CA GLU A 498 17.05 22.02 9.86
C GLU A 498 17.29 22.10 11.37
N SER A 499 16.43 22.83 12.08
CA SER A 499 16.45 22.93 13.54
C SER A 499 15.05 23.21 14.08
N ALA A 500 14.83 22.83 15.34
CA ALA A 500 13.59 23.12 16.04
C ALA A 500 13.84 23.35 17.53
N GLU A 501 13.10 24.30 18.08
CA GLU A 501 12.99 24.58 19.51
C GLU A 501 11.54 24.28 19.92
N HIS A 502 11.36 23.55 21.02
CA HIS A 502 10.05 23.13 21.49
C HIS A 502 9.89 23.41 22.98
N HIS A 503 8.79 24.07 23.33
CA HIS A 503 8.39 24.42 24.67
C HIS A 503 6.87 24.19 24.83
N ASP A 504 6.37 24.22 26.07
CA ASP A 504 4.94 24.10 26.30
C ASP A 504 4.19 25.27 25.63
N GLY A 505 3.16 24.95 24.84
CA GLY A 505 2.39 25.92 24.06
C GLY A 505 3.12 26.58 22.88
N HIS A 506 4.37 26.19 22.58
CA HIS A 506 5.20 26.89 21.60
C HIS A 506 6.23 26.01 20.88
N ARG A 507 6.37 26.16 19.57
CA ARG A 507 7.42 25.50 18.78
C ARG A 507 7.92 26.40 17.67
N ARG A 508 9.23 26.59 17.57
CA ARG A 508 9.88 27.31 16.47
C ARG A 508 10.72 26.37 15.62
N GLU A 509 10.66 26.53 14.31
CA GLU A 509 11.37 25.67 13.35
C GLU A 509 12.08 26.51 12.27
N GLN A 510 13.26 26.04 11.87
CA GLN A 510 13.95 26.47 10.65
C GLN A 510 13.88 25.33 9.65
N LEU A 511 13.43 25.59 8.43
CA LEU A 511 13.27 24.59 7.39
C LEU A 511 13.91 25.03 6.08
N SER A 512 14.34 24.03 5.31
CA SER A 512 14.83 24.20 3.95
C SER A 512 13.92 23.52 2.95
N TRP A 513 13.54 24.24 1.90
CA TRP A 513 12.79 23.73 0.77
C TRP A 513 13.79 23.37 -0.32
N LEU A 514 13.96 22.06 -0.53
CA LEU A 514 14.95 21.49 -1.42
C LEU A 514 14.30 21.06 -2.74
N GLY A 515 14.90 21.45 -3.85
CA GLY A 515 14.53 20.95 -5.17
C GLY A 515 14.75 19.44 -5.32
N PRO A 516 14.34 18.85 -6.46
CA PRO A 516 14.51 17.41 -6.73
C PRO A 516 15.98 16.96 -6.68
N ASP A 517 16.91 17.85 -7.01
CA ASP A 517 18.36 17.66 -6.96
C ASP A 517 18.97 17.87 -5.56
N GLY A 518 18.16 18.26 -4.57
CA GLY A 518 18.61 18.57 -3.22
C GLY A 518 19.09 20.02 -3.03
N THR A 519 19.05 20.86 -4.06
CA THR A 519 19.46 22.27 -3.96
C THR A 519 18.42 23.09 -3.18
N PRO A 520 18.81 23.86 -2.14
CA PRO A 520 17.88 24.73 -1.42
C PRO A 520 17.37 25.89 -2.30
N VAL A 521 16.05 26.12 -2.27
CA VAL A 521 15.37 27.19 -3.02
C VAL A 521 14.72 28.21 -2.10
N LEU A 522 14.03 27.75 -1.04
CA LEU A 522 13.52 28.60 0.03
C LEU A 522 14.06 28.18 1.39
N ARG A 523 14.15 29.17 2.28
CA ARG A 523 14.22 28.98 3.73
C ARG A 523 12.88 29.37 4.32
N GLU A 524 12.36 28.51 5.19
CA GLU A 524 11.15 28.78 5.95
C GLU A 524 11.51 28.90 7.43
N GLN A 525 11.06 29.98 8.06
CA GLN A 525 10.99 30.07 9.52
C GLN A 525 9.53 29.95 9.89
N ARG A 526 9.18 29.05 10.80
CA ARG A 526 7.81 28.98 11.31
C ARG A 526 7.74 28.81 12.81
N GLU A 527 6.64 29.28 13.35
CA GLU A 527 6.32 29.25 14.77
C GLU A 527 4.89 28.74 14.95
N TRP A 528 4.74 27.65 15.69
CA TRP A 528 3.47 27.13 16.17
C TRP A 528 3.24 27.59 17.59
N ARG A 529 2.08 28.15 17.87
CA ARG A 529 1.64 28.54 19.22
C ARG A 529 0.29 27.91 19.49
N TRP A 530 0.12 27.27 20.64
CA TRP A 530 -1.15 26.66 21.01
C TRP A 530 -1.51 26.90 22.47
N SER A 531 -2.81 27.05 22.73
CA SER A 531 -3.31 27.27 24.09
C SER A 531 -4.78 26.88 24.20
N ALA A 532 -5.24 26.58 25.42
CA ALA A 532 -6.64 26.29 25.68
C ALA A 532 -7.53 27.51 25.39
N VAL A 533 -8.76 27.24 24.96
CA VAL A 533 -9.82 28.22 24.73
C VAL A 533 -11.08 27.70 25.43
N GLY A 534 -11.18 27.99 26.73
CA GLY A 534 -12.23 27.43 27.57
C GLY A 534 -12.12 25.91 27.74
N PRO A 535 -13.20 25.24 28.19
CA PRO A 535 -13.20 23.80 28.46
C PRO A 535 -13.43 22.92 27.23
N SER A 536 -13.92 23.49 26.12
CA SER A 536 -14.40 22.74 24.94
C SER A 536 -13.68 23.13 23.65
N GLY A 537 -12.50 23.75 23.76
CA GLY A 537 -11.74 24.18 22.60
C GLY A 537 -10.33 24.63 22.91
N TRP A 538 -9.56 24.81 21.86
CA TRP A 538 -8.19 25.31 21.91
C TRP A 538 -7.87 26.07 20.63
N LYS A 539 -6.79 26.86 20.65
CA LYS A 539 -6.31 27.60 19.49
C LYS A 539 -4.95 27.15 19.04
N LEU A 540 -4.72 27.18 17.74
CA LEU A 540 -3.46 26.95 17.06
C LEU A 540 -3.14 28.15 16.17
N THR A 541 -2.02 28.83 16.43
CA THR A 541 -1.50 29.89 15.56
C THR A 541 -0.25 29.37 14.86
N LEU A 542 -0.21 29.53 13.54
CA LEU A 542 0.98 29.33 12.70
C LEU A 542 1.42 30.68 12.15
N ASP A 543 2.62 31.10 12.51
CA ASP A 543 3.36 32.18 11.86
C ASP A 543 4.43 31.55 10.96
N PHE A 544 4.50 31.92 9.69
CA PHE A 544 5.56 31.43 8.80
C PHE A 544 6.10 32.53 7.89
N THR A 545 7.40 32.43 7.60
CA THR A 545 8.16 33.36 6.76
C THR A 545 8.90 32.57 5.70
N LEU A 546 8.68 32.90 4.42
CA LEU A 546 9.36 32.30 3.27
C LEU A 546 10.37 33.29 2.68
N ALA A 547 11.65 32.93 2.73
CA ALA A 547 12.76 33.72 2.22
C ALA A 547 13.53 32.97 1.14
N SER A 548 14.10 33.69 0.18
CA SER A 548 15.00 33.11 -0.82
C SER A 548 16.23 32.46 -0.17
N ALA A 549 16.50 31.20 -0.51
CA ALA A 549 17.73 30.53 -0.08
C ALA A 549 18.95 30.93 -0.93
N THR A 550 18.73 31.51 -2.11
CA THR A 550 19.79 31.78 -3.11
C THR A 550 20.15 33.26 -3.24
N GLY A 551 19.47 34.15 -2.52
CA GLY A 551 19.67 35.60 -2.64
C GLY A 551 19.15 36.19 -3.96
N ARG A 552 18.32 35.44 -4.69
CA ARG A 552 17.59 35.90 -5.89
C ARG A 552 16.08 35.90 -5.62
N PRO A 553 15.28 36.69 -6.35
CA PRO A 553 13.82 36.60 -6.26
C PRO A 553 13.35 35.17 -6.55
N VAL A 554 12.39 34.67 -5.77
CA VAL A 554 11.76 33.35 -5.97
C VAL A 554 10.26 33.54 -6.14
N LEU A 555 9.70 32.96 -7.19
CA LEU A 555 8.28 33.00 -7.52
C LEU A 555 7.52 31.92 -6.73
N LEU A 556 6.48 32.34 -6.00
CA LEU A 556 5.55 31.49 -5.27
C LEU A 556 4.21 31.49 -6.00
N ALA A 557 3.86 30.36 -6.60
CA ALA A 557 2.73 30.21 -7.49
C ALA A 557 1.82 29.02 -7.09
N SER A 558 0.64 29.02 -7.69
CA SER A 558 -0.39 28.00 -7.58
C SER A 558 -0.92 27.65 -8.98
N PRO A 559 -1.76 26.61 -9.13
CA PRO A 559 -2.51 26.43 -10.37
C PRO A 559 -3.29 27.68 -10.77
N GLY A 560 -3.87 28.40 -9.80
CA GLY A 560 -4.63 29.63 -10.00
C GLY A 560 -3.81 30.71 -10.70
N SER A 561 -2.64 31.04 -10.15
CA SER A 561 -1.71 31.98 -10.78
C SER A 561 -1.10 31.47 -12.09
N ASN A 562 -1.12 30.15 -12.31
CA ASN A 562 -0.75 29.51 -13.57
C ASN A 562 -1.92 29.40 -14.57
N GLY A 563 -3.05 30.04 -14.30
CA GLY A 563 -4.17 30.17 -15.23
C GLY A 563 -5.27 29.12 -15.09
N ARG A 564 -5.29 28.33 -14.00
CA ARG A 564 -6.43 27.47 -13.64
C ARG A 564 -7.44 28.24 -12.80
N PRO A 565 -8.62 28.63 -13.32
CA PRO A 565 -9.62 29.33 -12.52
C PRO A 565 -10.00 28.53 -11.26
N GLN A 566 -10.17 29.21 -10.13
CA GLN A 566 -10.56 28.59 -8.84
C GLN A 566 -9.53 27.55 -8.33
N GLY A 567 -8.29 27.62 -8.82
CA GLY A 567 -7.18 26.72 -8.52
C GLY A 567 -6.17 27.29 -7.53
N GLY A 568 -6.51 28.33 -6.78
CA GLY A 568 -5.59 29.09 -5.94
C GLY A 568 -5.11 28.41 -4.66
N TYR A 569 -5.02 27.08 -4.57
CA TYR A 569 -4.48 26.45 -3.36
C TYR A 569 -2.97 26.65 -3.24
N GLY A 570 -2.49 26.88 -2.02
CA GLY A 570 -1.08 27.08 -1.73
C GLY A 570 -0.87 28.03 -0.57
N GLY A 571 0.24 27.88 0.16
CA GLY A 571 0.45 28.53 1.44
C GLY A 571 -0.02 27.62 2.58
N PHE A 572 -0.72 28.18 3.56
CA PHE A 572 -1.35 27.39 4.63
C PHE A 572 -2.46 26.51 4.06
N PHE A 573 -2.47 25.24 4.44
CA PHE A 573 -3.54 24.32 4.08
C PHE A 573 -3.84 23.35 5.22
N TRP A 574 -5.13 23.09 5.39
CA TRP A 574 -5.71 22.15 6.32
C TRP A 574 -6.49 21.11 5.52
N ARG A 575 -5.97 19.88 5.47
CA ARG A 575 -6.69 18.73 4.91
C ARG A 575 -7.64 18.17 5.97
N LEU A 576 -8.95 18.31 5.75
CA LEU A 576 -9.97 17.72 6.61
C LEU A 576 -10.27 16.27 6.17
N PRO A 577 -10.71 15.39 7.10
CA PRO A 577 -11.34 14.12 6.74
C PRO A 577 -12.71 14.37 6.10
N LYS A 578 -13.42 13.30 5.75
CA LYS A 578 -14.81 13.42 5.29
C LYS A 578 -15.65 14.08 6.40
N VAL A 579 -16.40 15.12 6.03
CA VAL A 579 -17.29 15.84 6.96
C VAL A 579 -18.73 15.73 6.46
N GLY A 580 -19.58 15.08 7.26
CA GLY A 580 -21.03 15.02 7.09
C GLY A 580 -21.71 16.28 7.59
N ASP A 581 -22.85 16.64 6.98
CA ASP A 581 -23.68 17.79 7.34
C ASP A 581 -22.89 19.11 7.47
N ALA A 582 -21.86 19.26 6.62
CA ALA A 582 -20.94 20.37 6.71
C ALA A 582 -21.64 21.71 6.42
N THR A 583 -21.41 22.69 7.28
CA THR A 583 -21.71 24.09 7.05
C THR A 583 -20.40 24.85 6.95
N ILE A 584 -20.27 25.66 5.91
CA ILE A 584 -19.08 26.48 5.64
C ILE A 584 -19.55 27.91 5.46
N TRP A 585 -18.97 28.86 6.19
CA TRP A 585 -19.39 30.25 6.11
C TRP A 585 -18.33 31.24 6.59
N THR A 586 -18.54 32.49 6.23
CA THR A 586 -17.84 33.70 6.69
C THR A 586 -18.92 34.64 7.26
N PRO A 587 -18.58 35.85 7.74
CA PRO A 587 -19.60 36.83 8.13
C PRO A 587 -20.60 37.16 7.01
N GLU A 588 -20.15 37.13 5.75
CA GLU A 588 -20.91 37.68 4.61
C GLU A 588 -21.39 36.61 3.62
N ALA A 589 -20.80 35.41 3.63
CA ALA A 589 -21.09 34.35 2.66
C ALA A 589 -21.25 32.98 3.33
N ARG A 590 -22.08 32.10 2.75
CA ARG A 590 -22.35 30.75 3.25
C ARG A 590 -22.46 29.73 2.10
N GLY A 591 -21.87 28.56 2.30
CA GLY A 591 -21.73 27.49 1.32
C GLY A 591 -20.38 27.53 0.60
N GLU A 592 -19.91 26.37 0.13
CA GLU A 592 -18.60 26.23 -0.54
C GLU A 592 -18.41 27.26 -1.66
N ASP A 593 -19.34 27.30 -2.63
CA ASP A 593 -19.21 28.16 -3.81
C ASP A 593 -19.19 29.65 -3.48
N ALA A 594 -19.94 30.08 -2.46
CA ALA A 594 -20.02 31.48 -2.07
C ALA A 594 -18.82 31.92 -1.22
N VAL A 595 -18.18 30.99 -0.50
CA VAL A 595 -17.04 31.27 0.37
C VAL A 595 -15.71 31.13 -0.38
N HIS A 596 -15.61 30.22 -1.34
CA HIS A 596 -14.40 29.95 -2.10
C HIS A 596 -13.91 31.21 -2.85
N GLY A 597 -12.69 31.66 -2.53
CA GLY A 597 -12.08 32.85 -3.12
C GLY A 597 -12.48 34.17 -2.46
N THR A 598 -13.27 34.14 -1.39
CA THR A 598 -13.59 35.36 -0.64
C THR A 598 -12.42 35.79 0.25
N VAL A 599 -12.29 37.09 0.46
CA VAL A 599 -11.40 37.68 1.46
C VAL A 599 -12.29 38.06 2.64
N ALA A 600 -12.18 37.33 3.74
CA ALA A 600 -12.97 37.52 4.95
C ALA A 600 -12.08 37.37 6.18
N PRO A 601 -12.36 38.08 7.29
CA PRO A 601 -11.53 38.03 8.49
C PRO A 601 -11.45 36.62 9.10
N TRP A 602 -12.55 35.88 9.01
CA TRP A 602 -12.60 34.48 9.41
C TRP A 602 -13.47 33.63 8.49
N LEU A 603 -13.19 32.33 8.51
CA LEU A 603 -13.97 31.27 7.89
C LEU A 603 -14.28 30.21 8.94
N ALA A 604 -15.52 29.79 9.04
CA ALA A 604 -15.95 28.69 9.89
C ALA A 604 -16.35 27.46 9.07
N TRP A 605 -15.99 26.30 9.60
CA TRP A 605 -16.38 24.99 9.09
C TRP A 605 -16.90 24.16 10.26
N SER A 606 -18.16 23.76 10.20
CA SER A 606 -18.80 22.94 11.24
C SER A 606 -19.45 21.72 10.63
N GLY A 607 -19.45 20.59 11.32
CA GLY A 607 -20.00 19.34 10.80
C GLY A 607 -19.62 18.13 11.64
N THR A 608 -20.01 16.94 11.17
CA THR A 608 -19.68 15.67 11.81
C THR A 608 -18.50 15.03 11.08
N PHE A 609 -17.40 14.81 11.79
CA PHE A 609 -16.14 14.34 11.21
C PHE A 609 -16.07 12.81 11.22
N ASP A 610 -15.93 12.22 10.04
CA ASP A 610 -15.79 10.78 9.82
C ASP A 610 -14.31 10.46 9.55
N ALA A 611 -13.49 10.62 10.58
CA ALA A 611 -12.09 10.23 10.57
C ALA A 611 -11.94 8.91 11.31
N GLY A 612 -12.16 7.79 10.60
CA GLY A 612 -11.86 6.41 11.02
C GLY A 612 -11.76 6.25 12.54
N THR A 613 -12.91 6.16 13.19
CA THR A 613 -13.06 6.50 14.61
C THR A 613 -12.28 5.52 15.50
N THR A 614 -11.33 6.05 16.27
CA THR A 614 -10.81 5.39 17.47
C THR A 614 -11.90 5.40 18.54
N GLY A 615 -12.77 4.39 18.53
CA GLY A 615 -13.72 4.11 19.61
C GLY A 615 -15.05 4.89 19.58
N PRO A 616 -16.00 4.54 20.48
CA PRO A 616 -17.31 5.17 20.55
C PRO A 616 -17.22 6.64 20.98
N ALA A 617 -18.00 7.50 20.33
CA ALA A 617 -18.12 8.91 20.68
C ALA A 617 -18.61 9.10 22.12
N SER A 618 -17.87 9.85 22.94
CA SER A 618 -18.42 10.46 24.15
C SER A 618 -18.42 11.98 24.00
N VAL A 619 -19.38 12.52 23.26
CA VAL A 619 -19.85 13.89 23.52
C VAL A 619 -20.77 13.79 24.73
N ALA A 620 -20.54 14.60 25.77
CA ALA A 620 -21.44 14.63 26.91
C ALA A 620 -22.84 15.06 26.44
N GLY A 621 -23.81 14.13 26.46
CA GLY A 621 -25.24 14.44 26.31
C GLY A 621 -25.97 13.87 25.09
N ASP A 622 -25.28 13.33 24.06
CA ASP A 622 -26.00 12.72 22.92
C ASP A 622 -25.14 11.67 22.15
N PRO A 623 -25.34 10.37 22.39
CA PRO A 623 -24.61 9.30 21.69
C PRO A 623 -25.01 9.11 20.22
N GLY A 624 -26.01 9.85 19.69
CA GLY A 624 -26.50 9.74 18.32
C GLY A 624 -25.92 10.73 17.30
N LEU A 625 -25.20 11.76 17.74
CA LEU A 625 -24.75 12.88 16.89
C LEU A 625 -23.41 12.64 16.15
N GLY A 626 -22.70 11.54 16.41
CA GLY A 626 -21.37 11.27 15.84
C GLY A 626 -20.26 12.10 16.50
N HIS A 627 -19.30 12.58 15.71
CA HIS A 627 -18.16 13.39 16.17
C HIS A 627 -18.27 14.84 15.65
N PRO A 628 -19.16 15.68 16.22
CA PRO A 628 -19.32 17.06 15.78
C PRO A 628 -18.15 17.94 16.23
N ALA A 629 -17.69 18.80 15.34
CA ALA A 629 -16.67 19.80 15.64
C ALA A 629 -16.85 21.06 14.80
N THR A 630 -16.30 22.17 15.28
CA THR A 630 -16.22 23.43 14.54
C THR A 630 -14.78 23.92 14.48
N LEU A 631 -14.31 24.21 13.27
CA LEU A 631 -13.04 24.87 13.01
C LEU A 631 -13.32 26.32 12.61
N VAL A 632 -12.64 27.28 13.24
CA VAL A 632 -12.69 28.69 12.84
C VAL A 632 -11.29 29.13 12.45
N PHE A 633 -11.10 29.45 11.18
CA PHE A 633 -9.85 29.91 10.60
C PHE A 633 -9.87 31.44 10.57
N LEU A 634 -8.85 32.08 11.12
CA LEU A 634 -8.67 33.52 11.16
C LEU A 634 -7.45 33.90 10.33
N ALA A 635 -7.66 34.83 9.40
CA ALA A 635 -6.58 35.41 8.61
C ALA A 635 -6.03 36.66 9.32
N SER A 636 -4.72 36.88 9.25
CA SER A 636 -4.13 38.14 9.71
C SER A 636 -4.60 39.30 8.83
N PRO A 637 -5.05 40.44 9.41
CA PRO A 637 -5.42 41.64 8.65
C PRO A 637 -4.29 42.19 7.77
N GLN A 638 -3.04 41.83 8.07
CA GLN A 638 -1.86 42.26 7.31
C GLN A 638 -1.69 41.49 5.98
N ALA A 639 -2.45 40.41 5.79
CA ALA A 639 -2.41 39.58 4.60
C ALA A 639 -3.84 39.13 4.22
N PRO A 640 -4.59 39.95 3.47
CA PRO A 640 -5.97 39.68 3.05
C PRO A 640 -6.01 38.64 1.90
N ASP A 641 -5.37 37.50 2.12
CA ASP A 641 -5.32 36.39 1.18
C ASP A 641 -6.72 35.74 1.05
N PRO A 642 -7.14 35.30 -0.15
CA PRO A 642 -8.43 34.63 -0.32
C PRO A 642 -8.49 33.25 0.37
N TRP A 643 -9.67 32.90 0.89
CA TRP A 643 -9.94 31.55 1.40
C TRP A 643 -10.09 30.55 0.26
N PHE A 644 -9.23 29.52 0.24
CA PHE A 644 -9.41 28.35 -0.60
C PHE A 644 -10.23 27.30 0.16
N VAL A 645 -11.41 26.97 -0.35
CA VAL A 645 -12.31 25.98 0.26
C VAL A 645 -12.69 24.91 -0.73
N ARG A 646 -12.66 23.64 -0.32
CA ARG A 646 -13.28 22.53 -1.04
C ARG A 646 -14.01 21.64 -0.05
N HIS A 647 -15.26 21.28 -0.35
CA HIS A 647 -16.01 20.25 0.37
C HIS A 647 -16.41 19.14 -0.60
N SER A 648 -16.98 19.52 -1.73
CA SER A 648 -17.24 18.65 -2.87
C SER A 648 -15.94 18.14 -3.47
N GLY A 649 -15.90 16.83 -3.75
CA GLY A 649 -14.71 16.12 -4.18
C GLY A 649 -13.75 15.80 -3.03
N TYR A 650 -13.28 16.82 -2.30
CA TYR A 650 -12.38 16.62 -1.18
C TYR A 650 -12.47 17.75 -0.13
N PRO A 651 -12.50 17.44 1.18
CA PRO A 651 -12.53 18.46 2.24
C PRO A 651 -11.17 19.15 2.49
N GLY A 652 -11.10 20.47 2.35
CA GLY A 652 -9.88 21.22 2.59
C GLY A 652 -10.11 22.73 2.71
N VAL A 653 -9.36 23.37 3.59
CA VAL A 653 -9.34 24.83 3.78
C VAL A 653 -7.91 25.32 3.66
N GLY A 654 -7.67 26.40 2.94
CA GLY A 654 -6.38 27.06 2.86
C GLY A 654 -6.50 28.57 2.83
N LEU A 655 -5.42 29.24 3.20
CA LEU A 655 -5.27 30.68 3.03
C LEU A 655 -4.34 30.91 1.84
N SER A 656 -4.92 31.32 0.72
CA SER A 656 -4.28 31.29 -0.59
C SER A 656 -3.19 32.34 -0.72
N LEU A 657 -1.93 31.89 -0.75
CA LEU A 657 -0.83 32.81 -0.96
C LEU A 657 -0.80 33.38 -2.39
N ALA A 658 -1.24 32.61 -3.37
CA ALA A 658 -1.19 32.97 -4.78
C ALA A 658 -2.51 32.58 -5.45
N TRP A 659 -3.54 33.42 -5.34
CA TRP A 659 -4.86 33.09 -5.88
C TRP A 659 -4.90 33.18 -7.42
N ASP A 660 -4.81 34.40 -7.96
CA ASP A 660 -4.80 34.65 -9.43
C ASP A 660 -3.44 35.14 -9.94
N ALA A 661 -2.56 35.57 -9.04
CA ALA A 661 -1.24 36.08 -9.36
C ALA A 661 -0.18 35.47 -8.42
N PRO A 662 1.04 35.22 -8.91
CA PRO A 662 2.09 34.71 -8.06
C PRO A 662 2.60 35.79 -7.10
N VAL A 663 3.09 35.36 -5.94
CA VAL A 663 3.78 36.22 -4.97
C VAL A 663 5.28 36.00 -5.11
N THR A 664 6.07 37.07 -5.05
CA THR A 664 7.53 36.97 -5.14
C THR A 664 8.14 37.23 -3.76
N THR A 665 9.01 36.33 -3.30
CA THR A 665 9.88 36.59 -2.15
C THR A 665 11.19 37.21 -2.66
N GLU A 666 11.43 38.46 -2.28
CA GLU A 666 12.60 39.23 -2.72
C GLU A 666 13.72 39.11 -1.67
N PRO A 667 15.00 39.19 -2.05
CA PRO A 667 16.10 39.28 -1.09
C PRO A 667 15.87 40.44 -0.10
N GLY A 668 15.77 40.12 1.19
CA GLY A 668 15.49 41.10 2.25
C GLY A 668 14.03 41.53 2.40
N ARG A 669 13.10 41.00 1.60
CA ARG A 669 11.64 41.17 1.77
C ARG A 669 10.94 39.82 1.70
N PRO A 670 11.05 39.01 2.76
CA PRO A 670 10.42 37.70 2.78
C PRO A 670 8.91 37.81 2.86
N VAL A 671 8.23 36.74 2.45
CA VAL A 671 6.77 36.63 2.52
C VAL A 671 6.39 36.08 3.88
N HIS A 672 5.65 36.85 4.67
CA HIS A 672 5.20 36.48 6.00
C HIS A 672 3.68 36.31 6.05
N ARG A 673 3.20 35.28 6.75
CA ARG A 673 1.78 35.03 7.02
C ARG A 673 1.58 34.49 8.42
N THR A 674 0.43 34.85 8.99
CA THR A 674 -0.06 34.33 10.26
C THR A 674 -1.49 33.84 10.04
N VAL A 675 -1.79 32.64 10.54
CA VAL A 675 -3.13 32.07 10.57
C VAL A 675 -3.39 31.49 11.95
N THR A 676 -4.54 31.81 12.52
CA THR A 676 -5.01 31.21 13.77
C THR A 676 -6.20 30.32 13.48
N VAL A 677 -6.26 29.16 14.11
CA VAL A 677 -7.38 28.22 14.00
C VAL A 677 -7.90 27.92 15.40
N LEU A 678 -9.19 28.13 15.61
CA LEU A 678 -9.90 27.65 16.80
C LEU A 678 -10.46 26.27 16.49
N VAL A 679 -10.14 25.29 17.34
CA VAL A 679 -10.57 23.90 17.20
C VAL A 679 -11.52 23.61 18.36
N MET A 680 -12.80 23.48 18.04
CA MET A 680 -13.89 23.47 19.02
C MET A 680 -14.67 22.16 18.96
N ASP A 681 -15.01 21.63 20.13
CA ASP A 681 -15.97 20.53 20.26
C ASP A 681 -17.38 21.01 19.86
N GLY A 682 -18.13 20.19 19.12
CA GLY A 682 -19.51 20.47 18.77
C GLY A 682 -19.71 21.55 17.71
N PHE A 683 -20.97 22.00 17.58
CA PHE A 683 -21.39 23.03 16.64
C PHE A 683 -21.33 24.41 17.30
N LEU A 684 -20.84 25.42 16.59
CA LEU A 684 -20.94 26.83 17.02
C LEU A 684 -21.82 27.65 16.08
N ALA A 685 -22.61 28.56 16.64
CA ALA A 685 -23.31 29.58 15.87
C ALA A 685 -22.39 30.78 15.58
N THR A 686 -22.73 31.58 14.56
CA THR A 686 -21.97 32.78 14.18
C THR A 686 -21.75 33.73 15.37
N GLN A 687 -22.78 33.96 16.20
CA GLN A 687 -22.67 34.86 17.34
C GLN A 687 -21.66 34.35 18.39
N ASP A 688 -21.60 33.04 18.62
CA ASP A 688 -20.63 32.42 19.53
C ASP A 688 -19.20 32.58 18.99
N ILE A 689 -19.03 32.43 17.68
CA ILE A 689 -17.75 32.62 16.99
C ILE A 689 -17.28 34.07 17.15
N GLU A 690 -18.12 35.06 16.82
CA GLU A 690 -17.78 36.48 16.91
C GLU A 690 -17.44 36.89 18.36
N GLN A 691 -18.19 36.37 19.33
CA GLN A 691 -17.91 36.59 20.75
C GLN A 691 -16.57 35.96 21.16
N LEU A 692 -16.25 34.77 20.67
CA LEU A 692 -15.02 34.07 20.96
C LEU A 692 -13.80 34.81 20.41
N ILE A 693 -13.87 35.24 19.14
CA ILE A 693 -12.83 36.04 18.47
C ILE A 693 -12.56 37.33 19.26
N THR A 694 -13.62 38.05 19.61
CA THR A 694 -13.54 39.29 20.40
C THR A 694 -12.89 39.06 21.76
N THR A 695 -13.27 37.99 22.45
CA THR A 695 -12.76 37.66 23.79
C THR A 695 -11.28 37.30 23.77
N LEU A 696 -10.82 36.65 22.70
CA LEU A 696 -9.42 36.27 22.51
C LEU A 696 -8.52 37.44 22.07
N GLY A 697 -9.11 38.60 21.76
CA GLY A 697 -8.38 39.76 21.22
C GLY A 697 -7.84 39.51 19.81
N GLU A 698 -8.39 38.53 19.11
CA GLU A 698 -8.07 38.27 17.71
C GLU A 698 -8.85 39.29 16.83
N PRO A 699 -8.31 39.71 15.68
CA PRO A 699 -8.98 40.66 14.81
C PRO A 699 -10.29 40.05 14.27
N ALA A 700 -11.38 40.80 14.40
CA ALA A 700 -12.73 40.42 13.98
C ALA A 700 -12.99 40.69 12.50
#